data_AF-A0A2N1ZZQ5-F1
#
_entry.id   AF-A0A2N1ZZQ5-F1
#
_cell.length_a   1.000
_cell.length_b   1.000
_cell.length_c   1.000
_cell.angle_alpha   90.00
_cell.angle_beta   90.00
_cell.angle_gamma   90.00
#
_symmetry.space_group_name_H-M   'P 1'
#
loop_
_entity.id
_entity.type
_entity.pdbx_description
1 polymer ?
#
loop_
_entity_poly.entity_id
_entity_poly.type
_entity_poly.pdbx_seq_one_letter_code
_entity_poly.pdbx_strand_id
1 'polypeptide(L)'
;MLTLREKLWGAIVQYDCDTRNGIHILRENTFIDIALKRAKSLRYNIEAQEFSPAVLKKLSDDGLVNHANGLVCITHDVMEDWALCKFIDRVFARYYTDPEAFFNEIGQETAMNRAFRIWLTENADLDAEGSPKIMDFLGHVLSAHIPRRWVDECFVAILNGAAFEVYLDRLRDFLLVNDNQYLIELCFAIRVSSKSVSPFFTSNNPILSPFENRLLLTPTGDCWGTLLRFLNDNFEHISDQAYTHYIAFIIDGANSINVFEQPPDCSKSAGLLCLKLLNSISNNYMYHEQLEKLYSVLVKTYQFIESEFKQLLEMRHQAHSRHENSVRLAEYVVTDFDSVYLAKFAPDYLILLTNEYIKKEPKQGSFFSNHHKSEVRFGINSTHNRDLLHPNPICPPFKGLFKYHFVKSLIFVIDLCNYVTNEYISSLKNEGMTGEQLQARSCTLTLYSGEKKEYYSDRDFWVAYRGMGNVPHAIQSALIVMETVFIEIFESTPVTSSWVSEVFNLIFINSNSVLPIAVLASIATGFTSIVGDKVLPLLCSARVLELDFERSVHEGTDISRKLFFYDKYASFINPIIDKYDNKSWRKDSLENVCVKLQFTEYREKILDLIDQIDSSNAGNVNWEFAKRRIDTRGYSYEYSTEHNGYIASSAPLTDELEEVVKQHNKEAESMLLSDSISLWAHNTWDNNAEVVNPTEMLKSIRELIQICSLSEDGWDSFLMKDVTLAVATIMRAAYFEISASDQKWCTDYMQHILHKLEQEATPNTYDDRVDNTGADDCIKVIPFLLQNIESSSFKKDMVRYLIIAITHPRLTIL
;
A
#
# COMPACT_ATOMS: atom_id res chain seq x y z
N MET A 1 14.23 11.88 -53.59
CA MET A 1 15.17 12.96 -53.24
C MET A 1 16.37 12.28 -52.58
N LEU A 2 17.62 12.48 -53.01
CA LEU A 2 18.77 11.77 -52.40
C LEU A 2 18.82 12.04 -50.89
N THR A 3 18.96 10.98 -50.09
CA THR A 3 19.03 11.09 -48.62
C THR A 3 20.26 11.89 -48.20
N LEU A 4 20.27 12.45 -46.99
CA LEU A 4 21.45 13.16 -46.46
C LEU A 4 22.71 12.29 -46.49
N ARG A 5 22.55 10.99 -46.19
CA ARG A 5 23.61 9.97 -46.25
C ARG A 5 24.20 9.85 -47.65
N GLU A 6 23.38 9.74 -48.68
CA GLU A 6 23.86 9.64 -50.07
C GLU A 6 24.63 10.89 -50.51
N LYS A 7 24.17 12.08 -50.12
CA LYS A 7 24.86 13.33 -50.43
C LYS A 7 26.22 13.42 -49.73
N LEU A 8 26.30 13.04 -48.45
CA LEU A 8 27.55 13.04 -47.69
C LEU A 8 28.52 11.96 -48.20
N TRP A 9 28.01 10.79 -48.56
CA TRP A 9 28.81 9.70 -49.14
C TRP A 9 29.45 10.12 -50.46
N GLY A 10 28.66 10.71 -51.37
CA GLY A 10 29.13 11.25 -52.65
C GLY A 10 30.15 12.38 -52.47
N ALA A 11 29.94 13.26 -51.49
CA ALA A 11 30.83 14.39 -51.23
C ALA A 11 32.16 14.00 -50.58
N ILE A 12 32.16 13.04 -49.64
CA ILE A 12 33.32 12.79 -48.76
C ILE A 12 34.05 11.49 -49.13
N VAL A 13 33.31 10.37 -49.28
CA VAL A 13 33.92 9.04 -49.50
C VAL A 13 34.23 8.84 -50.97
N GLN A 14 33.20 8.91 -51.82
CA GLN A 14 33.33 8.79 -53.27
C GLN A 14 34.05 10.01 -53.86
N TYR A 15 33.81 11.19 -53.28
CA TYR A 15 34.38 12.47 -53.72
C TYR A 15 34.08 12.73 -55.21
N ASP A 16 32.79 12.86 -55.53
CA ASP A 16 32.26 12.97 -56.90
C ASP A 16 32.81 14.15 -57.71
N CYS A 17 33.48 15.10 -57.06
CA CYS A 17 34.16 16.20 -57.74
C CYS A 17 35.50 15.78 -58.41
N ASP A 18 36.04 14.58 -58.15
CA ASP A 18 37.21 14.02 -58.86
C ASP A 18 36.86 12.68 -59.56
N THR A 19 36.32 12.75 -60.77
CA THR A 19 35.95 11.56 -61.55
C THR A 19 37.06 11.00 -62.45
N ARG A 20 38.22 11.67 -62.51
CA ARG A 20 39.33 11.31 -63.41
C ARG A 20 39.80 9.88 -63.17
N ASN A 21 39.99 9.12 -64.25
CA ASN A 21 40.45 7.73 -64.23
C ASN A 21 39.61 6.80 -63.31
N GLY A 22 38.34 7.13 -63.05
CA GLY A 22 37.49 6.32 -62.17
C GLY A 22 37.88 6.36 -60.69
N ILE A 23 38.67 7.35 -60.26
CA ILE A 23 39.22 7.37 -58.89
C ILE A 23 38.14 7.41 -57.81
N HIS A 24 37.04 8.12 -58.04
CA HIS A 24 35.87 8.14 -57.16
C HIS A 24 35.30 6.74 -56.86
N ILE A 25 35.18 5.87 -57.88
CA ILE A 25 34.73 4.47 -57.72
C ILE A 25 35.78 3.63 -56.98
N LEU A 26 37.06 3.83 -57.30
CA LEU A 26 38.15 3.13 -56.62
C LEU A 26 38.24 3.51 -55.14
N ARG A 27 38.00 4.78 -54.80
CA ARG A 27 37.90 5.27 -53.41
C ARG A 27 36.77 4.58 -52.66
N GLU A 28 35.57 4.60 -53.24
CA GLU A 28 34.39 3.96 -52.65
C GLU A 28 34.64 2.46 -52.39
N ASN A 29 35.07 1.72 -53.41
CA ASN A 29 35.33 0.29 -53.28
C ASN A 29 36.43 -0.02 -52.26
N THR A 30 37.54 0.72 -52.29
CA THR A 30 38.63 0.54 -51.32
C THR A 30 38.13 0.79 -49.89
N PHE A 31 37.31 1.82 -49.67
CA PHE A 31 36.78 2.12 -48.35
C PHE A 31 35.80 1.04 -47.84
N ILE A 32 34.91 0.54 -48.71
CA ILE A 32 34.02 -0.60 -48.41
C ILE A 32 34.81 -1.86 -48.10
N ASP A 33 35.85 -2.17 -48.89
CA ASP A 33 36.67 -3.38 -48.69
C ASP A 33 37.46 -3.31 -47.37
N ILE A 34 37.93 -2.13 -46.98
CA ILE A 34 38.56 -1.91 -45.66
C ILE A 34 37.55 -2.19 -44.54
N ALA A 35 36.35 -1.61 -44.61
CA ALA A 35 35.28 -1.83 -43.63
C ALA A 35 34.92 -3.33 -43.53
N LEU A 36 34.75 -3.99 -44.67
CA LEU A 36 34.37 -5.39 -44.74
C LEU A 36 35.45 -6.31 -44.14
N LYS A 37 36.72 -6.11 -44.50
CA LYS A 37 37.82 -6.90 -43.92
C LYS A 37 37.96 -6.65 -42.42
N ARG A 38 37.76 -5.40 -41.96
CA ARG A 38 37.76 -5.06 -40.55
C ARG A 38 36.67 -5.81 -39.79
N ALA A 39 35.43 -5.75 -40.29
CA ALA A 39 34.29 -6.45 -39.72
C ALA A 39 34.52 -7.97 -39.66
N LYS A 40 34.95 -8.59 -40.77
CA LYS A 40 35.17 -10.05 -40.86
C LYS A 40 36.35 -10.55 -40.03
N SER A 41 37.39 -9.73 -39.86
CA SER A 41 38.57 -10.12 -39.06
C SER A 41 38.43 -9.79 -37.56
N LEU A 42 37.43 -9.00 -37.17
CA LEU A 42 37.24 -8.49 -35.80
C LEU A 42 38.49 -7.78 -35.24
N ARG A 43 39.24 -7.08 -36.11
CA ARG A 43 40.47 -6.35 -35.75
C ARG A 43 40.27 -4.86 -35.88
N TYR A 44 40.94 -4.07 -35.03
CA TYR A 44 40.94 -2.61 -35.15
C TYR A 44 41.67 -2.11 -36.40
N ASN A 45 42.78 -2.75 -36.76
CA ASN A 45 43.62 -2.44 -37.92
C ASN A 45 43.74 -3.67 -38.85
N ILE A 46 43.80 -3.44 -40.16
CA ILE A 46 44.05 -4.46 -41.19
C ILE A 46 45.29 -4.14 -42.02
N GLU A 47 45.81 -5.11 -42.77
CA GLU A 47 46.99 -4.92 -43.61
C GLU A 47 46.70 -4.02 -44.82
N ALA A 48 47.53 -3.01 -45.03
CA ALA A 48 47.34 -2.02 -46.10
C ALA A 48 47.84 -2.50 -47.47
N GLN A 49 48.60 -3.60 -47.52
CA GLN A 49 49.32 -4.09 -48.71
C GLN A 49 48.37 -4.51 -49.85
N GLU A 50 47.14 -4.87 -49.51
CA GLU A 50 46.12 -5.36 -50.45
C GLU A 50 45.35 -4.22 -51.15
N PHE A 51 45.63 -2.96 -50.80
CA PHE A 51 44.94 -1.79 -51.33
C PHE A 51 45.89 -0.86 -52.07
N SER A 52 45.37 -0.11 -53.04
CA SER A 52 46.16 0.85 -53.81
C SER A 52 46.72 1.96 -52.91
N PRO A 53 48.05 2.14 -52.81
CA PRO A 53 48.66 3.17 -51.97
C PRO A 53 48.21 4.59 -52.34
N ALA A 54 47.93 4.82 -53.63
CA ALA A 54 47.44 6.11 -54.13
C ALA A 54 46.01 6.41 -53.65
N VAL A 55 45.16 5.38 -53.54
CA VAL A 55 43.78 5.53 -53.04
C VAL A 55 43.78 5.66 -51.51
N LEU A 56 44.58 4.86 -50.81
CA LEU A 56 44.74 4.95 -49.36
C LEU A 56 45.23 6.33 -48.92
N LYS A 57 46.20 6.90 -49.65
CA LYS A 57 46.67 8.26 -49.37
C LYS A 57 45.55 9.29 -49.50
N LYS A 58 44.74 9.23 -50.57
CA LYS A 58 43.60 10.15 -50.76
C LYS A 58 42.55 10.02 -49.66
N LEU A 59 42.18 8.79 -49.28
CA LEU A 59 41.25 8.55 -48.16
C LEU A 59 41.83 9.06 -46.83
N SER A 60 43.15 8.96 -46.64
CA SER A 60 43.82 9.43 -45.42
C SER A 60 43.96 10.95 -45.37
N ASP A 61 44.26 11.59 -46.50
CA ASP A 61 44.31 13.05 -46.63
C ASP A 61 42.95 13.70 -46.30
N ASP A 62 41.85 13.01 -46.65
CA ASP A 62 40.48 13.42 -46.32
C ASP A 62 40.01 12.94 -44.92
N GLY A 63 40.91 12.33 -44.13
CA GLY A 63 40.65 11.95 -42.75
C GLY A 63 39.73 10.73 -42.57
N LEU A 64 39.42 9.98 -43.63
CA LEU A 64 38.53 8.81 -43.58
C LEU A 64 39.21 7.54 -43.08
N VAL A 65 40.51 7.42 -43.31
CA VAL A 65 41.33 6.30 -42.85
C VAL A 65 42.63 6.79 -42.23
N ASN A 66 43.10 6.08 -41.22
CA ASN A 66 44.47 6.24 -40.72
C ASN A 66 45.34 5.14 -41.33
N HIS A 67 46.41 5.52 -42.01
CA HIS A 67 47.36 4.62 -42.64
C HIS A 67 48.76 4.82 -42.06
N ALA A 68 49.21 3.89 -41.23
CA ALA A 68 50.52 3.94 -40.55
C ALA A 68 51.13 2.55 -40.42
N ASN A 69 52.45 2.44 -40.58
CA ASN A 69 53.23 1.20 -40.37
C ASN A 69 52.71 -0.01 -41.17
N GLY A 70 52.18 0.20 -42.39
CA GLY A 70 51.63 -0.87 -43.23
C GLY A 70 50.25 -1.38 -42.79
N LEU A 71 49.60 -0.68 -41.85
CA LEU A 71 48.26 -0.96 -41.36
C LEU A 71 47.30 0.17 -41.72
N VAL A 72 46.02 -0.16 -41.90
CA VAL A 72 44.94 0.79 -42.15
C VAL A 72 43.74 0.54 -41.23
N CYS A 73 43.10 1.62 -40.78
CA CYS A 73 41.80 1.57 -40.09
C CYS A 73 40.92 2.76 -40.47
N ILE A 74 39.61 2.59 -40.28
CA ILE A 74 38.61 3.65 -40.47
C ILE A 74 38.57 4.53 -39.23
N THR A 75 38.50 5.84 -39.43
CA THR A 75 38.55 6.86 -38.37
C THR A 75 37.19 7.19 -37.76
N HIS A 76 36.09 6.86 -38.46
CA HIS A 76 34.73 7.23 -38.08
C HIS A 76 33.79 6.02 -38.14
N ASP A 77 33.24 5.61 -36.99
CA ASP A 77 32.35 4.44 -36.88
C ASP A 77 31.08 4.58 -37.75
N VAL A 78 30.50 5.78 -37.85
CA VAL A 78 29.32 6.05 -38.69
C VAL A 78 29.62 5.79 -40.17
N MET A 79 30.82 6.15 -40.64
CA MET A 79 31.22 5.94 -42.04
C MET A 79 31.49 4.46 -42.32
N GLU A 80 32.02 3.73 -41.34
CA GLU A 80 32.15 2.27 -41.43
C GLU A 80 30.78 1.59 -41.55
N ASP A 81 29.82 1.95 -40.69
CA ASP A 81 28.47 1.38 -40.77
C ASP A 81 27.83 1.67 -42.13
N TRP A 82 27.98 2.90 -42.66
CA TRP A 82 27.50 3.24 -44.00
C TRP A 82 28.18 2.45 -45.12
N ALA A 83 29.47 2.14 -44.99
CA ALA A 83 30.21 1.32 -45.93
C ALA A 83 29.69 -0.13 -45.94
N LEU A 84 29.42 -0.68 -44.75
CA LEU A 84 28.84 -2.01 -44.60
C LEU A 84 27.41 -2.05 -45.14
N CYS A 85 26.57 -1.04 -44.89
CA CYS A 85 25.24 -0.94 -45.49
C CYS A 85 25.31 -0.91 -47.03
N LYS A 86 26.29 -0.21 -47.64
CA LYS A 86 26.50 -0.23 -49.11
C LYS A 86 26.92 -1.61 -49.62
N PHE A 87 27.69 -2.36 -48.85
CA PHE A 87 28.01 -3.75 -49.16
C PHE A 87 26.73 -4.61 -49.11
N ILE A 88 25.91 -4.45 -48.08
CA ILE A 88 24.63 -5.17 -47.93
C ILE A 88 23.68 -4.85 -49.09
N ASP A 89 23.56 -3.58 -49.52
CA ASP A 89 22.82 -3.19 -50.73
C ASP A 89 23.21 -4.02 -51.96
N ARG A 90 24.52 -4.20 -52.19
CA ARG A 90 25.08 -4.97 -53.31
C ARG A 90 24.78 -6.46 -53.19
N VAL A 91 24.75 -7.00 -51.97
CA VAL A 91 24.40 -8.41 -51.71
C VAL A 91 22.90 -8.62 -51.89
N PHE A 92 22.08 -7.71 -51.38
CA PHE A 92 20.62 -7.74 -51.49
C PHE A 92 20.17 -7.74 -52.95
N ALA A 93 20.73 -6.85 -53.78
CA ALA A 93 20.43 -6.78 -55.20
C ALA A 93 20.67 -8.11 -55.95
N ARG A 94 21.58 -8.97 -55.44
CA ARG A 94 21.90 -10.29 -55.99
C ARG A 94 21.01 -11.40 -55.43
N TYR A 95 20.65 -11.35 -54.14
CA TYR A 95 20.09 -12.49 -53.40
C TYR A 95 18.75 -12.20 -52.68
N TYR A 96 18.01 -11.13 -53.00
CA TYR A 96 16.75 -10.81 -52.28
C TYR A 96 15.65 -11.89 -52.37
N THR A 97 15.72 -12.84 -53.31
CA THR A 97 14.80 -13.99 -53.40
C THR A 97 15.32 -15.25 -52.72
N ASP A 98 16.57 -15.23 -52.23
CA ASP A 98 17.24 -16.35 -51.57
C ASP A 98 17.92 -15.87 -50.27
N PRO A 99 17.16 -15.80 -49.17
CA PRO A 99 17.68 -15.27 -47.92
C PRO A 99 18.82 -16.11 -47.32
N GLU A 100 18.89 -17.42 -47.62
CA GLU A 100 19.98 -18.28 -47.14
C GLU A 100 21.31 -17.88 -47.79
N ALA A 101 21.32 -17.72 -49.13
CA ALA A 101 22.48 -17.22 -49.84
C ALA A 101 22.85 -15.79 -49.40
N PHE A 102 21.86 -14.93 -49.18
CA PHE A 102 22.07 -13.57 -48.69
C PHE A 102 22.79 -13.55 -47.33
N PHE A 103 22.28 -14.28 -46.33
CA PHE A 103 22.85 -14.28 -44.99
C PHE A 103 24.23 -14.96 -44.91
N ASN A 104 24.46 -15.96 -45.77
CA ASN A 104 25.76 -16.61 -45.89
C ASN A 104 26.83 -15.66 -46.48
N GLU A 105 26.45 -14.81 -47.44
CA GLU A 105 27.37 -13.86 -48.08
C GLU A 105 27.74 -12.68 -47.15
N ILE A 106 26.77 -12.13 -46.42
CA ILE A 106 27.04 -10.97 -45.55
C ILE A 106 27.94 -11.34 -44.36
N GLY A 107 27.73 -12.52 -43.75
CA GLY A 107 28.48 -12.96 -42.58
C GLY A 107 27.83 -12.57 -41.25
N GLN A 108 28.26 -13.21 -40.16
CA GLN A 108 27.58 -13.21 -38.86
C GLN A 108 28.24 -12.32 -37.78
N GLU A 109 29.18 -11.47 -38.18
CA GLU A 109 29.96 -10.63 -37.29
C GLU A 109 29.10 -9.50 -36.69
N THR A 110 29.44 -9.04 -35.48
CA THR A 110 28.62 -8.06 -34.74
C THR A 110 28.44 -6.74 -35.49
N ALA A 111 29.47 -6.27 -36.17
CA ALA A 111 29.42 -5.08 -37.03
C ALA A 111 28.48 -5.30 -38.23
N MET A 112 28.46 -6.51 -38.80
CA MET A 112 27.57 -6.85 -39.91
C MET A 112 26.11 -6.90 -39.46
N ASN A 113 25.81 -7.51 -38.31
CA ASN A 113 24.46 -7.52 -37.74
C ASN A 113 23.96 -6.09 -37.48
N ARG A 114 24.82 -5.22 -36.93
CA ARG A 114 24.49 -3.79 -36.71
C ARG A 114 24.21 -3.07 -38.04
N ALA A 115 25.10 -3.22 -39.01
CA ALA A 115 24.93 -2.61 -40.33
C ALA A 115 23.69 -3.13 -41.06
N PHE A 116 23.36 -4.42 -40.92
CA PHE A 116 22.15 -5.03 -41.45
C PHE A 116 20.89 -4.41 -40.83
N ARG A 117 20.85 -4.24 -39.50
CA ARG A 117 19.73 -3.54 -38.85
C ARG A 117 19.54 -2.13 -39.40
N ILE A 118 20.60 -1.34 -39.45
CA ILE A 118 20.56 0.04 -39.97
C ILE A 118 20.07 0.04 -41.43
N TRP A 119 20.66 -0.81 -42.26
CA TRP A 119 20.31 -0.94 -43.67
C TRP A 119 18.84 -1.32 -43.87
N LEU A 120 18.36 -2.32 -43.14
CA LEU A 120 17.00 -2.81 -43.27
C LEU A 120 15.99 -1.77 -42.78
N THR A 121 16.24 -1.09 -41.65
CA THR A 121 15.37 0.01 -41.17
C THR A 121 15.25 1.12 -42.21
N GLU A 122 16.37 1.61 -42.75
CA GLU A 122 16.36 2.69 -43.74
C GLU A 122 15.65 2.30 -45.04
N ASN A 123 15.90 1.09 -45.56
CA ASN A 123 15.26 0.63 -46.79
C ASN A 123 13.79 0.26 -46.58
N ALA A 124 13.42 -0.20 -45.38
CA ALA A 124 12.04 -0.52 -45.05
C ALA A 124 11.14 0.74 -45.05
N ASP A 125 11.64 1.83 -44.48
CA ASP A 125 10.91 3.10 -44.46
C ASP A 125 10.74 3.69 -45.89
N LEU A 126 11.74 3.50 -46.76
CA LEU A 126 11.66 3.89 -48.17
C LEU A 126 10.71 2.98 -48.98
N ASP A 127 10.73 1.67 -48.73
CA ASP A 127 9.88 0.70 -49.44
C ASP A 127 8.38 0.83 -49.06
N ALA A 128 8.08 1.39 -47.88
CA ALA A 128 6.72 1.74 -47.49
C ALA A 128 6.09 2.82 -48.40
N GLU A 129 6.92 3.68 -49.04
CA GLU A 129 6.52 4.70 -50.00
C GLU A 129 6.52 4.19 -51.47
N GLY A 130 6.99 2.95 -51.74
CA GLY A 130 6.93 2.28 -53.06
C GLY A 130 7.84 1.04 -53.21
N SER A 131 7.62 0.18 -54.21
CA SER A 131 8.33 -1.09 -54.53
C SER A 131 8.39 -2.15 -53.41
N PRO A 132 7.77 -3.35 -53.55
CA PRO A 132 7.61 -4.32 -52.46
C PRO A 132 8.83 -5.25 -52.17
N LYS A 133 10.06 -4.87 -52.52
CA LYS A 133 11.19 -5.83 -52.51
C LYS A 133 11.64 -6.25 -51.11
N ILE A 134 11.68 -5.32 -50.17
CA ILE A 134 11.98 -5.61 -48.76
C ILE A 134 10.88 -6.49 -48.17
N MET A 135 9.61 -6.27 -48.56
CA MET A 135 8.50 -7.13 -48.12
C MET A 135 8.67 -8.57 -48.61
N ASP A 136 8.93 -8.75 -49.90
CA ASP A 136 9.10 -10.08 -50.49
C ASP A 136 10.28 -10.81 -49.82
N PHE A 137 11.38 -10.10 -49.58
CA PHE A 137 12.52 -10.63 -48.85
C PHE A 137 12.12 -11.08 -47.43
N LEU A 138 11.41 -10.26 -46.66
CA LEU A 138 10.97 -10.63 -45.31
C LEU A 138 10.01 -11.83 -45.33
N GLY A 139 9.11 -11.92 -46.31
CA GLY A 139 8.26 -13.09 -46.52
C GLY A 139 9.08 -14.35 -46.80
N HIS A 140 10.13 -14.26 -47.62
CA HIS A 140 11.06 -15.36 -47.85
C HIS A 140 11.84 -15.73 -46.57
N VAL A 141 12.27 -14.76 -45.76
CA VAL A 141 12.97 -15.00 -44.49
C VAL A 141 12.11 -15.81 -43.53
N LEU A 142 10.82 -15.48 -43.38
CA LEU A 142 9.88 -16.19 -42.50
C LEU A 142 9.45 -17.56 -43.06
N SER A 143 9.57 -17.77 -44.37
CA SER A 143 9.21 -19.04 -45.02
C SER A 143 10.38 -20.02 -45.14
N ALA A 144 11.62 -19.53 -45.01
CA ALA A 144 12.84 -20.32 -45.18
C ALA A 144 13.44 -20.77 -43.82
N HIS A 145 14.34 -21.75 -43.87
CA HIS A 145 15.06 -22.24 -42.68
C HIS A 145 16.25 -21.33 -42.35
N ILE A 146 15.96 -20.08 -41.96
CA ILE A 146 16.97 -19.09 -41.63
C ILE A 146 17.43 -19.24 -40.18
N PRO A 147 18.74 -19.09 -39.88
CA PRO A 147 19.22 -19.07 -38.50
C PRO A 147 18.47 -18.02 -37.67
N ARG A 148 17.94 -18.44 -36.52
CA ARG A 148 17.07 -17.63 -35.64
C ARG A 148 17.53 -16.20 -35.43
N ARG A 149 18.85 -16.01 -35.23
CA ARG A 149 19.48 -14.69 -35.07
C ARG A 149 19.06 -13.70 -36.16
N TRP A 150 19.04 -14.11 -37.43
CA TRP A 150 18.70 -13.21 -38.54
C TRP A 150 17.22 -12.86 -38.59
N VAL A 151 16.35 -13.77 -38.15
CA VAL A 151 14.93 -13.48 -37.96
C VAL A 151 14.76 -12.41 -36.87
N ASP A 152 15.45 -12.57 -35.74
CA ASP A 152 15.46 -11.58 -34.66
C ASP A 152 15.99 -10.21 -35.13
N GLU A 153 17.09 -10.20 -35.89
CA GLU A 153 17.66 -8.96 -36.47
C GLU A 153 16.67 -8.28 -37.43
N CYS A 154 15.92 -9.05 -38.22
CA CYS A 154 14.86 -8.51 -39.07
C CYS A 154 13.75 -7.86 -38.23
N PHE A 155 13.26 -8.53 -37.19
CA PHE A 155 12.24 -7.95 -36.32
C PHE A 155 12.73 -6.66 -35.66
N VAL A 156 13.93 -6.66 -35.05
CA VAL A 156 14.49 -5.46 -34.40
C VAL A 156 14.67 -4.31 -35.39
N ALA A 157 15.06 -4.58 -36.63
CA ALA A 157 15.20 -3.55 -37.66
C ALA A 157 13.84 -2.90 -38.01
N ILE A 158 12.79 -3.70 -38.19
CA ILE A 158 11.46 -3.19 -38.56
C ILE A 158 10.82 -2.44 -37.38
N LEU A 159 11.06 -2.88 -36.13
CA LEU A 159 10.52 -2.24 -34.92
C LEU A 159 10.93 -0.77 -34.76
N ASN A 160 12.12 -0.41 -35.26
CA ASN A 160 12.67 0.95 -35.18
C ASN A 160 12.29 1.82 -36.38
N GLY A 161 11.60 1.26 -37.38
CA GLY A 161 11.18 2.00 -38.59
C GLY A 161 9.82 2.68 -38.41
N ALA A 162 9.62 3.79 -39.13
CA ALA A 162 8.34 4.49 -39.19
C ALA A 162 7.23 3.66 -39.87
N ALA A 163 7.61 2.68 -40.70
CA ALA A 163 6.69 1.85 -41.46
C ALA A 163 6.15 0.61 -40.72
N PHE A 164 6.44 0.43 -39.43
CA PHE A 164 6.14 -0.81 -38.69
C PHE A 164 4.68 -1.31 -38.85
N GLU A 165 3.69 -0.42 -38.84
CA GLU A 165 2.27 -0.78 -39.01
C GLU A 165 1.98 -1.44 -40.38
N VAL A 166 2.56 -0.89 -41.46
CA VAL A 166 2.42 -1.44 -42.81
C VAL A 166 3.04 -2.84 -42.91
N TYR A 167 4.19 -3.04 -42.26
CA TYR A 167 4.84 -4.35 -42.22
C TYR A 167 4.02 -5.36 -41.42
N LEU A 168 3.46 -4.95 -40.28
CA LEU A 168 2.67 -5.81 -39.42
C LEU A 168 1.42 -6.34 -40.14
N ASP A 169 0.72 -5.48 -40.87
CA ASP A 169 -0.45 -5.86 -41.67
C ASP A 169 -0.11 -6.83 -42.80
N ARG A 170 1.02 -6.61 -43.49
CA ARG A 170 1.44 -7.47 -44.60
C ARG A 170 2.00 -8.82 -44.15
N LEU A 171 2.63 -8.89 -42.97
CA LEU A 171 3.14 -10.12 -42.39
C LEU A 171 2.08 -10.89 -41.58
N ARG A 172 0.86 -10.38 -41.50
CA ARG A 172 -0.23 -10.93 -40.68
C ARG A 172 -0.35 -12.44 -40.76
N ASP A 173 -0.47 -13.00 -41.96
CA ASP A 173 -0.74 -14.42 -42.13
C ASP A 173 0.44 -15.29 -41.67
N PHE A 174 1.68 -14.80 -41.78
CA PHE A 174 2.86 -15.48 -41.23
C PHE A 174 2.92 -15.41 -39.69
N LEU A 175 2.46 -14.31 -39.10
CA LEU A 175 2.44 -14.11 -37.65
C LEU A 175 1.33 -14.93 -36.97
N LEU A 176 0.24 -15.23 -37.68
CA LEU A 176 -0.92 -15.94 -37.12
C LEU A 176 -0.87 -17.47 -37.29
N VAL A 177 0.08 -18.00 -38.06
CA VAL A 177 0.27 -19.45 -38.25
C VAL A 177 1.21 -20.03 -37.17
N ASN A 178 1.28 -21.36 -37.08
CA ASN A 178 2.21 -22.12 -36.23
C ASN A 178 2.15 -21.69 -34.74
N ASP A 179 0.95 -21.72 -34.17
CA ASP A 179 0.69 -21.33 -32.78
C ASP A 179 1.25 -19.96 -32.39
N ASN A 180 1.26 -19.02 -33.35
CA ASN A 180 1.73 -17.65 -33.20
C ASN A 180 3.21 -17.52 -32.76
N GLN A 181 4.06 -18.50 -33.06
CA GLN A 181 5.47 -18.49 -32.61
C GLN A 181 6.20 -17.20 -32.98
N TYR A 182 6.08 -16.73 -34.22
CA TYR A 182 6.72 -15.49 -34.67
C TYR A 182 6.13 -14.23 -34.00
N LEU A 183 4.83 -14.25 -33.69
CA LEU A 183 4.17 -13.15 -32.98
C LEU A 183 4.59 -13.09 -31.51
N ILE A 184 4.80 -14.25 -30.87
CA ILE A 184 5.40 -14.33 -29.52
C ILE A 184 6.83 -13.75 -29.54
N GLU A 185 7.62 -14.10 -30.56
CA GLU A 185 8.98 -13.59 -30.74
C GLU A 185 8.99 -12.07 -30.94
N LEU A 186 8.08 -11.54 -31.76
CA LEU A 186 7.91 -10.10 -31.95
C LEU A 186 7.55 -9.39 -30.63
N CYS A 187 6.63 -9.95 -29.84
CA CYS A 187 6.29 -9.43 -28.51
C CYS A 187 7.52 -9.39 -27.60
N PHE A 188 8.32 -10.46 -27.59
CA PHE A 188 9.55 -10.52 -26.79
C PHE A 188 10.58 -9.48 -27.25
N ALA A 189 10.80 -9.35 -28.56
CA ALA A 189 11.74 -8.38 -29.13
C ALA A 189 11.39 -6.94 -28.73
N ILE A 190 10.11 -6.55 -28.79
CA ILE A 190 9.64 -5.24 -28.33
C ILE A 190 9.91 -5.05 -26.84
N ARG A 191 9.56 -6.04 -26.00
CA ARG A 191 9.72 -5.95 -24.55
C ARG A 191 11.17 -5.77 -24.11
N VAL A 192 12.13 -6.22 -24.91
CA VAL A 192 13.57 -6.13 -24.64
C VAL A 192 14.18 -4.88 -25.25
N SER A 193 13.84 -4.54 -26.50
CA SER A 193 14.50 -3.47 -27.26
C SER A 193 13.84 -2.10 -27.15
N SER A 194 12.54 -2.05 -26.86
CA SER A 194 11.72 -0.84 -26.99
C SER A 194 11.29 -0.27 -25.63
N LYS A 195 12.23 -0.16 -24.68
CA LYS A 195 11.98 0.47 -23.38
C LYS A 195 13.09 1.45 -23.00
N SER A 196 12.72 2.53 -22.33
CA SER A 196 13.67 3.48 -21.74
C SER A 196 13.45 3.63 -20.24
N VAL A 197 14.41 4.22 -19.54
CA VAL A 197 14.19 4.67 -18.16
C VAL A 197 13.08 5.72 -18.17
N SER A 198 12.11 5.57 -17.26
CA SER A 198 11.03 6.54 -17.13
C SER A 198 11.57 7.94 -16.79
N PRO A 199 11.14 9.01 -17.48
CA PRO A 199 11.56 10.39 -17.20
C PRO A 199 11.28 10.82 -15.76
N PHE A 200 10.25 10.25 -15.13
CA PHE A 200 9.83 10.55 -13.77
C PHE A 200 10.96 10.33 -12.74
N PHE A 201 11.82 9.32 -12.94
CA PHE A 201 12.95 9.01 -12.05
C PHE A 201 14.23 9.79 -12.37
N THR A 202 14.26 10.53 -13.47
CA THR A 202 15.38 11.43 -13.79
C THR A 202 15.23 12.82 -13.16
N SER A 203 14.07 13.09 -12.55
CA SER A 203 13.80 14.32 -11.78
C SER A 203 14.06 14.07 -10.29
N ASN A 204 14.83 14.96 -9.63
CA ASN A 204 15.16 14.91 -8.19
C ASN A 204 13.90 15.05 -7.31
N ASN A 205 13.06 14.01 -7.24
CA ASN A 205 11.82 14.01 -6.47
C ASN A 205 12.03 13.24 -5.15
N PRO A 206 12.14 13.93 -4.00
CA PRO A 206 12.56 13.33 -2.72
C PRO A 206 11.55 12.34 -2.10
N ILE A 207 10.35 12.21 -2.68
CA ILE A 207 9.28 11.32 -2.18
C ILE A 207 9.48 9.86 -2.63
N LEU A 208 10.40 9.59 -3.57
CA LEU A 208 10.54 8.29 -4.24
C LEU A 208 11.88 7.58 -3.97
N SER A 209 12.72 8.13 -3.08
CA SER A 209 14.10 7.67 -2.87
C SER A 209 14.28 6.18 -2.49
N PRO A 210 13.31 5.43 -1.91
CA PRO A 210 13.50 4.00 -1.68
C PRO A 210 13.39 3.13 -2.95
N PHE A 211 12.80 3.64 -4.04
CA PHE A 211 12.70 2.93 -5.32
C PHE A 211 13.97 3.04 -6.19
N GLU A 212 14.97 3.81 -5.75
CA GLU A 212 16.19 4.15 -6.50
C GLU A 212 17.03 2.94 -6.97
N ASN A 213 16.71 1.70 -6.54
CA ASN A 213 17.39 0.49 -6.98
C ASN A 213 16.63 -0.37 -8.00
N ARG A 214 15.45 0.03 -8.49
CA ARG A 214 14.77 -0.65 -9.60
C ARG A 214 14.62 0.32 -10.78
N LEU A 215 15.41 0.11 -11.83
CA LEU A 215 15.23 0.75 -13.14
C LEU A 215 13.79 0.49 -13.62
N LEU A 216 12.89 1.46 -13.40
CA LEU A 216 11.52 1.41 -13.88
C LEU A 216 11.54 1.80 -15.36
N LEU A 217 11.50 0.76 -16.19
CA LEU A 217 11.49 0.86 -17.64
C LEU A 217 10.08 1.11 -18.15
N THR A 218 9.91 2.12 -19.00
CA THR A 218 8.65 2.44 -19.69
C THR A 218 8.75 2.12 -21.18
N PRO A 219 7.66 1.64 -21.80
CA PRO A 219 7.53 1.52 -23.25
C PRO A 219 7.95 2.79 -24.00
N THR A 220 8.68 2.62 -25.11
CA THR A 220 9.09 3.70 -26.01
C THR A 220 8.93 3.31 -27.47
N GLY A 221 8.60 4.28 -28.32
CA GLY A 221 8.35 4.07 -29.75
C GLY A 221 6.92 3.63 -30.05
N ASP A 222 6.53 3.76 -31.31
CA ASP A 222 5.14 3.53 -31.75
C ASP A 222 4.76 2.05 -31.85
N CYS A 223 5.76 1.17 -31.82
CA CYS A 223 5.61 -0.28 -31.99
C CYS A 223 4.69 -0.94 -30.96
N TRP A 224 4.70 -0.46 -29.70
CA TRP A 224 3.81 -0.96 -28.65
C TRP A 224 2.36 -0.76 -29.01
N GLY A 225 2.00 0.46 -29.43
CA GLY A 225 0.62 0.80 -29.72
C GLY A 225 0.11 0.09 -30.96
N THR A 226 0.93 0.02 -31.99
CA THR A 226 0.64 -0.70 -33.24
C THR A 226 0.42 -2.20 -32.98
N LEU A 227 1.28 -2.85 -32.20
CA LEU A 227 1.11 -4.28 -31.92
C LEU A 227 -0.08 -4.56 -31.00
N LEU A 228 -0.38 -3.70 -30.01
CA LEU A 228 -1.58 -3.84 -29.18
C LEU A 228 -2.88 -3.78 -30.02
N ARG A 229 -2.94 -2.89 -31.02
CA ARG A 229 -4.06 -2.84 -31.98
C ARG A 229 -4.16 -4.14 -32.78
N PHE A 230 -3.06 -4.58 -33.38
CA PHE A 230 -3.01 -5.81 -34.16
C PHE A 230 -3.45 -7.04 -33.35
N LEU A 231 -2.98 -7.19 -32.11
CA LEU A 231 -3.38 -8.29 -31.23
C LEU A 231 -4.87 -8.24 -30.89
N ASN A 232 -5.41 -7.05 -30.63
CA ASN A 232 -6.83 -6.88 -30.37
C ASN A 232 -7.69 -7.25 -31.59
N ASP A 233 -7.27 -6.84 -32.79
CA ASP A 233 -8.03 -7.04 -34.03
C ASP A 233 -7.99 -8.49 -34.51
N ASN A 234 -6.95 -9.24 -34.14
CA ASN A 234 -6.74 -10.63 -34.53
C ASN A 234 -6.91 -11.63 -33.37
N PHE A 235 -7.55 -11.23 -32.27
CA PHE A 235 -7.65 -12.04 -31.05
C PHE A 235 -8.20 -13.45 -31.27
N GLU A 236 -9.18 -13.62 -32.16
CA GLU A 236 -9.80 -14.92 -32.47
C GLU A 236 -8.83 -15.91 -33.16
N HIS A 237 -7.70 -15.43 -33.66
CA HIS A 237 -6.64 -16.23 -34.29
C HIS A 237 -5.43 -16.43 -33.37
N ILE A 238 -5.54 -16.03 -32.11
CA ILE A 238 -4.51 -16.20 -31.11
C ILE A 238 -4.66 -17.56 -30.43
N SER A 239 -3.56 -18.31 -30.37
CA SER A 239 -3.41 -19.59 -29.69
C SER A 239 -3.33 -19.39 -28.18
N ASP A 240 -4.04 -20.23 -27.43
CA ASP A 240 -4.04 -20.21 -25.97
C ASP A 240 -2.63 -20.44 -25.37
N GLN A 241 -1.74 -21.13 -26.09
CA GLN A 241 -0.35 -21.35 -25.66
C GLN A 241 0.44 -20.04 -25.54
N ALA A 242 0.02 -19.00 -26.27
CA ALA A 242 0.70 -17.73 -26.36
C ALA A 242 0.21 -16.71 -25.32
N TYR A 243 -0.87 -17.00 -24.57
CA TYR A 243 -1.48 -16.06 -23.61
C TYR A 243 -0.49 -15.52 -22.57
N THR A 244 0.38 -16.36 -22.00
CA THR A 244 1.39 -15.92 -21.03
C THR A 244 2.28 -14.80 -21.60
N HIS A 245 2.65 -14.91 -22.88
CA HIS A 245 3.50 -13.93 -23.55
C HIS A 245 2.76 -12.62 -23.82
N TYR A 246 1.49 -12.70 -24.23
CA TYR A 246 0.67 -11.50 -24.46
C TYR A 246 0.28 -10.79 -23.18
N ILE A 247 -0.06 -11.53 -22.12
CA ILE A 247 -0.29 -10.95 -20.81
C ILE A 247 0.94 -10.15 -20.36
N ALA A 248 2.14 -10.73 -20.48
CA ALA A 248 3.37 -10.04 -20.12
C ALA A 248 3.65 -8.82 -21.02
N PHE A 249 3.28 -8.89 -22.31
CA PHE A 249 3.37 -7.76 -23.24
C PHE A 249 2.42 -6.61 -22.86
N ILE A 250 1.16 -6.91 -22.55
CA ILE A 250 0.14 -5.93 -22.17
C ILE A 250 0.51 -5.25 -20.86
N ILE A 251 0.95 -6.01 -19.86
CA ILE A 251 1.40 -5.47 -18.57
C ILE A 251 2.57 -4.50 -18.77
N ASP A 252 3.56 -4.89 -19.57
CA ASP A 252 4.70 -4.02 -19.87
C ASP A 252 4.27 -2.76 -20.64
N GLY A 253 3.37 -2.90 -21.63
CA GLY A 253 2.81 -1.80 -22.40
C GLY A 253 2.03 -0.80 -21.53
N ALA A 254 1.27 -1.30 -20.57
CA ALA A 254 0.48 -0.50 -19.65
C ALA A 254 1.32 0.30 -18.64
N ASN A 255 2.62 0.01 -18.47
CA ASN A 255 3.50 0.81 -17.61
C ASN A 255 3.68 2.26 -18.12
N SER A 256 3.37 2.53 -19.38
CA SER A 256 3.35 3.89 -19.95
C SER A 256 2.07 4.68 -19.57
N ILE A 257 1.04 4.02 -19.05
CA ILE A 257 -0.21 4.67 -18.68
C ILE A 257 -0.05 5.26 -17.28
N ASN A 258 -0.03 6.59 -17.20
CA ASN A 258 0.10 7.35 -15.97
C ASN A 258 -1.13 8.25 -15.75
N VAL A 259 -1.69 8.22 -14.54
CA VAL A 259 -2.87 9.02 -14.17
C VAL A 259 -2.65 10.54 -14.26
N PHE A 260 -1.39 11.01 -14.21
CA PHE A 260 -1.02 12.43 -14.28
C PHE A 260 -0.73 12.93 -15.70
N GLU A 261 -0.61 12.03 -16.68
CA GLU A 261 -0.23 12.36 -18.05
C GLU A 261 -1.37 12.06 -19.03
N GLN A 262 -1.22 12.49 -20.29
CA GLN A 262 -2.13 12.05 -21.34
C GLN A 262 -1.84 10.57 -21.65
N PRO A 263 -2.86 9.71 -21.59
CA PRO A 263 -2.70 8.29 -21.91
C PRO A 263 -2.26 8.10 -23.38
N PRO A 264 -1.42 7.10 -23.68
CA PRO A 264 -1.09 6.75 -25.06
C PRO A 264 -2.32 6.30 -25.87
N ASP A 265 -2.32 6.53 -27.18
CA ASP A 265 -3.43 6.16 -28.10
C ASP A 265 -3.82 4.68 -28.03
N CYS A 266 -2.88 3.81 -27.66
CA CYS A 266 -3.10 2.37 -27.55
C CYS A 266 -3.79 1.92 -26.26
N SER A 267 -4.06 2.83 -25.33
CA SER A 267 -4.66 2.51 -24.02
C SER A 267 -6.01 1.80 -24.18
N LYS A 268 -6.82 2.20 -25.17
CA LYS A 268 -8.10 1.53 -25.46
C LYS A 268 -7.90 0.07 -25.89
N SER A 269 -6.97 -0.17 -26.82
CA SER A 269 -6.67 -1.52 -27.32
C SER A 269 -6.10 -2.40 -26.22
N ALA A 270 -5.25 -1.86 -25.34
CA ALA A 270 -4.75 -2.57 -24.16
C ALA A 270 -5.90 -3.01 -23.24
N GLY A 271 -6.84 -2.12 -22.93
CA GLY A 271 -8.01 -2.43 -22.10
C GLY A 271 -8.91 -3.50 -22.71
N LEU A 272 -9.26 -3.36 -23.99
CA LEU A 272 -10.12 -4.33 -24.69
C LEU A 272 -9.46 -5.71 -24.82
N LEU A 273 -8.18 -5.75 -25.14
CA LEU A 273 -7.42 -7.01 -25.21
C LEU A 273 -7.32 -7.67 -23.83
N CYS A 274 -7.12 -6.88 -22.77
CA CYS A 274 -7.11 -7.36 -21.40
C CYS A 274 -8.46 -7.99 -21.01
N LEU A 275 -9.59 -7.39 -21.38
CA LEU A 275 -10.93 -7.95 -21.14
C LEU A 275 -11.14 -9.29 -21.85
N LYS A 276 -10.73 -9.37 -23.13
CA LYS A 276 -10.80 -10.62 -23.91
C LYS A 276 -9.98 -11.73 -23.26
N LEU A 277 -8.73 -11.45 -22.87
CA LEU A 277 -7.87 -12.41 -22.18
C LEU A 277 -8.44 -12.84 -20.82
N LEU A 278 -8.97 -11.91 -20.04
CA LEU A 278 -9.55 -12.21 -18.73
C LEU A 278 -10.69 -13.23 -18.84
N ASN A 279 -11.53 -13.11 -19.87
CA ASN A 279 -12.60 -14.06 -20.15
C ASN A 279 -12.08 -15.42 -20.59
N SER A 280 -10.97 -15.48 -21.34
CA SER A 280 -10.36 -16.75 -21.78
C SER A 280 -9.66 -17.53 -20.65
N ILE A 281 -9.10 -16.84 -19.66
CA ILE A 281 -8.26 -17.48 -18.62
C ILE A 281 -8.94 -17.64 -17.25
N SER A 282 -10.17 -17.15 -17.08
CA SER A 282 -10.85 -16.99 -15.78
C SER A 282 -10.92 -18.25 -14.91
N ASN A 283 -10.89 -19.45 -15.51
CA ASN A 283 -11.06 -20.72 -14.82
C ASN A 283 -9.75 -21.51 -14.67
N ASN A 284 -8.60 -20.90 -15.00
CA ASN A 284 -7.32 -21.59 -15.03
C ASN A 284 -6.40 -21.10 -13.90
N TYR A 285 -6.22 -21.96 -12.89
CA TYR A 285 -5.41 -21.70 -11.71
C TYR A 285 -3.96 -21.28 -12.01
N MET A 286 -3.43 -21.63 -13.20
CA MET A 286 -2.07 -21.27 -13.61
C MET A 286 -1.86 -19.76 -13.75
N TYR A 287 -2.93 -18.97 -13.85
CA TYR A 287 -2.86 -17.53 -14.13
C TYR A 287 -3.18 -16.63 -12.92
N HIS A 288 -3.30 -17.17 -11.70
CA HIS A 288 -3.73 -16.38 -10.53
C HIS A 288 -2.88 -15.14 -10.24
N GLU A 289 -1.55 -15.21 -10.41
CA GLU A 289 -0.64 -14.07 -10.18
C GLU A 289 -0.77 -13.01 -11.29
N GLN A 290 -1.09 -13.44 -12.50
CA GLN A 290 -1.28 -12.59 -13.66
C GLN A 290 -2.61 -11.83 -13.60
N LEU A 291 -3.65 -12.40 -12.96
CA LEU A 291 -4.98 -11.78 -12.86
C LEU A 291 -4.94 -10.40 -12.19
N GLU A 292 -4.21 -10.22 -11.09
CA GLU A 292 -4.08 -8.90 -10.45
C GLU A 292 -3.41 -7.87 -11.35
N LYS A 293 -2.38 -8.30 -12.09
CA LYS A 293 -1.69 -7.43 -13.05
C LYS A 293 -2.62 -7.06 -14.21
N LEU A 294 -3.53 -7.93 -14.62
CA LEU A 294 -4.57 -7.61 -15.60
C LEU A 294 -5.63 -6.66 -15.02
N TYR A 295 -6.04 -6.82 -13.76
CA TYR A 295 -6.94 -5.86 -13.09
C TYR A 295 -6.32 -4.45 -13.03
N SER A 296 -5.02 -4.36 -12.75
CA SER A 296 -4.26 -3.09 -12.86
C SER A 296 -4.45 -2.44 -14.24
N VAL A 297 -4.27 -3.21 -15.32
CA VAL A 297 -4.44 -2.70 -16.70
C VAL A 297 -5.88 -2.25 -16.95
N LEU A 298 -6.88 -3.03 -16.53
CA LEU A 298 -8.30 -2.66 -16.69
C LEU A 298 -8.63 -1.35 -15.98
N VAL A 299 -8.15 -1.18 -14.75
CA VAL A 299 -8.38 0.04 -13.96
C VAL A 299 -7.69 1.25 -14.60
N LYS A 300 -6.44 1.10 -15.05
CA LYS A 300 -5.66 2.15 -15.74
C LYS A 300 -6.31 2.60 -17.06
N THR A 301 -6.97 1.68 -17.74
CA THR A 301 -7.60 1.92 -19.06
C THR A 301 -9.08 2.28 -18.97
N TYR A 302 -9.66 2.37 -17.76
CA TYR A 302 -11.09 2.59 -17.50
C TYR A 302 -11.73 3.66 -18.40
N GLN A 303 -11.10 4.83 -18.54
CA GLN A 303 -11.63 5.97 -19.32
C GLN A 303 -11.91 5.64 -20.80
N PHE A 304 -11.36 4.54 -21.32
CA PHE A 304 -11.52 4.10 -22.71
C PHE A 304 -12.44 2.89 -22.89
N ILE A 305 -12.70 2.16 -21.81
CA ILE A 305 -13.47 0.90 -21.79
C ILE A 305 -14.58 0.96 -20.74
N GLU A 306 -15.12 2.15 -20.49
CA GLU A 306 -16.07 2.41 -19.39
C GLU A 306 -17.27 1.46 -19.44
N SER A 307 -17.87 1.28 -20.62
CA SER A 307 -19.02 0.40 -20.82
C SER A 307 -18.71 -1.05 -20.49
N GLU A 308 -17.62 -1.56 -21.04
CA GLU A 308 -17.20 -2.95 -20.92
C GLU A 308 -16.73 -3.26 -19.49
N PHE A 309 -16.02 -2.31 -18.86
CA PHE A 309 -15.58 -2.41 -17.47
C PHE A 309 -16.78 -2.46 -16.50
N LYS A 310 -17.76 -1.57 -16.68
CA LYS A 310 -18.99 -1.58 -15.85
C LYS A 310 -19.77 -2.88 -16.05
N GLN A 311 -19.93 -3.33 -17.28
CA GLN A 311 -20.61 -4.58 -17.60
C GLN A 311 -19.95 -5.78 -16.91
N LEU A 312 -18.61 -5.86 -16.93
CA LEU A 312 -17.85 -6.91 -16.24
C LEU A 312 -18.11 -6.89 -14.72
N LEU A 313 -18.12 -5.71 -14.11
CA LEU A 313 -18.41 -5.59 -12.68
C LEU A 313 -19.86 -5.93 -12.36
N GLU A 314 -20.82 -5.54 -13.20
CA GLU A 314 -22.26 -5.83 -13.00
C GLU A 314 -22.58 -7.34 -13.00
N MET A 315 -21.76 -8.16 -13.68
CA MET A 315 -21.89 -9.62 -13.64
C MET A 315 -21.79 -10.20 -12.22
N ARG A 316 -21.21 -9.46 -11.24
CA ARG A 316 -21.14 -9.89 -9.83
C ARG A 316 -22.50 -10.18 -9.20
N HIS A 317 -23.56 -9.52 -9.70
CA HIS A 317 -24.92 -9.60 -9.17
C HIS A 317 -25.77 -10.71 -9.82
N GLN A 318 -25.25 -11.38 -10.86
CA GLN A 318 -26.00 -12.42 -11.57
C GLN A 318 -25.91 -13.75 -10.81
N ALA A 319 -27.06 -14.23 -10.34
CA ALA A 319 -27.17 -15.44 -9.53
C ALA A 319 -26.88 -16.68 -10.38
N HIS A 320 -25.80 -17.41 -10.03
CA HIS A 320 -25.63 -18.89 -10.03
C HIS A 320 -24.17 -19.28 -9.72
N SER A 321 -23.25 -18.33 -9.80
CA SER A 321 -21.94 -18.34 -9.16
C SER A 321 -21.47 -16.90 -9.21
N ARG A 322 -21.18 -16.24 -8.08
CA ARG A 322 -20.51 -14.93 -8.11
C ARG A 322 -19.32 -15.07 -9.06
N HIS A 323 -19.32 -14.33 -10.18
CA HIS A 323 -18.24 -14.44 -11.14
C HIS A 323 -16.94 -14.04 -10.43
N GLU A 324 -16.05 -15.00 -10.17
CA GLU A 324 -14.88 -14.83 -9.29
C GLU A 324 -14.05 -13.60 -9.69
N ASN A 325 -13.85 -13.40 -11.00
CA ASN A 325 -13.15 -12.24 -11.53
C ASN A 325 -13.85 -10.91 -11.26
N SER A 326 -15.18 -10.85 -11.34
CA SER A 326 -15.93 -9.61 -11.07
C SER A 326 -15.84 -9.21 -9.59
N VAL A 327 -15.85 -10.19 -8.69
CA VAL A 327 -15.68 -9.96 -7.23
C VAL A 327 -14.25 -9.53 -6.94
N ARG A 328 -13.26 -10.25 -7.47
CA ARG A 328 -11.84 -9.92 -7.26
C ARG A 328 -11.45 -8.58 -7.89
N LEU A 329 -12.04 -8.22 -9.04
CA LEU A 329 -11.86 -6.88 -9.62
C LEU A 329 -12.49 -5.80 -8.75
N ALA A 330 -13.69 -6.02 -8.21
CA ALA A 330 -14.33 -5.07 -7.29
C ALA A 330 -13.48 -4.86 -6.03
N GLU A 331 -12.95 -5.94 -5.47
CA GLU A 331 -11.99 -5.90 -4.36
C GLU A 331 -10.74 -5.11 -4.74
N TYR A 332 -10.08 -5.45 -5.86
CA TYR A 332 -8.90 -4.76 -6.36
C TYR A 332 -9.11 -3.25 -6.55
N VAL A 333 -10.26 -2.86 -7.10
CA VAL A 333 -10.65 -1.45 -7.30
C VAL A 333 -10.75 -0.67 -5.99
N VAL A 334 -11.10 -1.33 -4.89
CA VAL A 334 -11.25 -0.68 -3.57
C VAL A 334 -9.92 -0.69 -2.80
N THR A 335 -9.10 -1.73 -2.95
CA THR A 335 -7.95 -1.99 -2.07
C THR A 335 -6.60 -1.62 -2.66
N ASP A 336 -6.48 -1.47 -3.99
CA ASP A 336 -5.20 -1.14 -4.64
C ASP A 336 -5.07 0.37 -4.95
N PHE A 337 -3.83 0.85 -5.03
CA PHE A 337 -3.51 2.25 -5.36
C PHE A 337 -3.95 2.65 -6.77
N ASP A 338 -4.12 1.70 -7.68
CA ASP A 338 -4.69 1.95 -9.01
C ASP A 338 -6.14 2.48 -8.95
N SER A 339 -6.84 2.35 -7.82
CA SER A 339 -8.14 3.02 -7.56
C SER A 339 -8.11 4.54 -7.85
N VAL A 340 -6.92 5.16 -7.82
CA VAL A 340 -6.69 6.56 -8.20
C VAL A 340 -7.19 6.92 -9.61
N TYR A 341 -7.21 5.97 -10.54
CA TYR A 341 -7.73 6.16 -11.89
C TYR A 341 -9.25 6.33 -11.88
N LEU A 342 -9.97 5.44 -11.20
CA LEU A 342 -11.42 5.60 -11.02
C LEU A 342 -11.75 6.83 -10.17
N ALA A 343 -10.92 7.17 -9.18
CA ALA A 343 -11.12 8.37 -8.40
C ALA A 343 -11.09 9.64 -9.26
N LYS A 344 -10.22 9.69 -10.28
CA LYS A 344 -10.13 10.82 -11.22
C LYS A 344 -11.26 10.84 -12.25
N PHE A 345 -11.60 9.69 -12.82
CA PHE A 345 -12.45 9.62 -14.01
C PHE A 345 -13.90 9.20 -13.71
N ALA A 346 -14.16 8.49 -12.61
CA ALA A 346 -15.50 8.04 -12.21
C ALA A 346 -15.67 7.98 -10.68
N PRO A 347 -15.55 9.12 -9.98
CA PRO A 347 -15.61 9.17 -8.51
C PRO A 347 -16.92 8.62 -7.94
N ASP A 348 -18.06 8.92 -8.56
CA ASP A 348 -19.37 8.49 -8.06
C ASP A 348 -19.53 6.97 -8.16
N TYR A 349 -18.97 6.37 -9.21
CA TYR A 349 -18.95 4.92 -9.38
C TYR A 349 -18.02 4.24 -8.36
N LEU A 350 -16.84 4.83 -8.10
CA LEU A 350 -15.92 4.33 -7.08
C LEU A 350 -16.54 4.40 -5.67
N ILE A 351 -17.21 5.50 -5.33
CA ILE A 351 -17.93 5.66 -4.06
C ILE A 351 -19.03 4.60 -3.92
N LEU A 352 -19.78 4.33 -4.99
CA LEU A 352 -20.81 3.28 -5.00
C LEU A 352 -20.20 1.90 -4.76
N LEU A 353 -19.16 1.52 -5.51
CA LEU A 353 -18.47 0.23 -5.36
C LEU A 353 -17.88 0.07 -3.96
N THR A 354 -17.27 1.13 -3.43
CA THR A 354 -16.66 1.12 -2.10
C THR A 354 -17.73 0.96 -1.01
N ASN A 355 -18.88 1.61 -1.16
CA ASN A 355 -20.02 1.41 -0.27
C ASN A 355 -20.51 -0.04 -0.28
N GLU A 356 -20.72 -0.62 -1.47
CA GLU A 356 -21.16 -2.01 -1.60
C GLU A 356 -20.16 -3.00 -1.02
N TYR A 357 -18.86 -2.74 -1.22
CA TYR A 357 -17.78 -3.60 -0.73
C TYR A 357 -17.67 -3.57 0.80
N ILE A 358 -17.71 -2.38 1.41
CA ILE A 358 -17.57 -2.19 2.85
C ILE A 358 -18.83 -2.65 3.59
N LYS A 359 -20.02 -2.30 3.10
CA LYS A 359 -21.28 -2.55 3.81
C LYS A 359 -21.66 -4.03 3.73
N LYS A 360 -22.32 -4.52 4.78
CA LYS A 360 -22.80 -5.90 4.86
C LYS A 360 -23.87 -6.16 3.78
N GLU A 361 -23.74 -7.27 3.05
CA GLU A 361 -24.85 -7.75 2.21
C GLU A 361 -26.03 -8.21 3.09
N PRO A 362 -27.28 -7.86 2.76
CA PRO A 362 -28.45 -8.34 3.48
C PRO A 362 -28.64 -9.84 3.21
N LYS A 363 -28.07 -10.71 4.05
CA LYS A 363 -28.37 -12.14 4.00
C LYS A 363 -29.71 -12.44 4.69
N GLN A 364 -30.67 -12.95 3.93
CA GLN A 364 -31.78 -13.71 4.51
C GLN A 364 -31.26 -15.08 4.96
N GLY A 365 -31.50 -15.43 6.24
CA GLY A 365 -31.46 -16.81 6.71
C GLY A 365 -30.08 -17.43 6.94
N SER A 366 -29.45 -17.13 8.09
CA SER A 366 -28.59 -18.08 8.79
C SER A 366 -28.43 -17.61 10.23
N PHE A 367 -29.14 -18.25 11.15
CA PHE A 367 -29.08 -17.97 12.59
C PHE A 367 -27.74 -18.39 13.24
N PHE A 368 -26.90 -19.17 12.55
CA PHE A 368 -25.82 -19.94 13.18
C PHE A 368 -24.39 -19.48 12.86
N SER A 369 -24.17 -18.31 12.22
CA SER A 369 -22.79 -17.85 11.90
C SER A 369 -22.44 -16.40 12.26
N ASN A 370 -23.31 -15.67 12.97
CA ASN A 370 -23.22 -14.20 13.04
C ASN A 370 -22.70 -13.60 14.37
N HIS A 371 -22.35 -14.40 15.38
CA HIS A 371 -22.29 -13.87 16.76
C HIS A 371 -20.95 -13.32 17.26
N HIS A 372 -19.85 -13.31 16.49
CA HIS A 372 -18.52 -12.97 17.08
C HIS A 372 -17.57 -12.09 16.26
N LYS A 373 -18.07 -11.30 15.30
CA LYS A 373 -17.20 -10.33 14.58
C LYS A 373 -17.61 -8.91 14.92
N SER A 374 -16.71 -8.12 15.51
CA SER A 374 -16.96 -6.73 15.93
C SER A 374 -17.48 -5.87 14.78
N GLU A 375 -17.04 -6.15 13.56
CA GLU A 375 -17.46 -5.47 12.32
C GLU A 375 -18.95 -5.60 12.03
N VAL A 376 -19.59 -6.69 12.47
CA VAL A 376 -21.03 -6.93 12.25
C VAL A 376 -21.88 -5.94 13.02
N ARG A 377 -21.42 -5.51 14.22
CA ARG A 377 -22.10 -4.48 15.02
C ARG A 377 -22.15 -3.14 14.29
N PHE A 378 -21.21 -2.88 13.40
CA PHE A 378 -21.10 -1.66 12.62
C PHE A 378 -21.79 -1.73 11.24
N GLY A 379 -22.52 -2.83 10.96
CA GLY A 379 -23.13 -3.05 9.65
C GLY A 379 -22.12 -3.23 8.52
N ILE A 380 -20.89 -3.61 8.86
CA ILE A 380 -19.77 -3.80 7.93
C ILE A 380 -19.58 -5.27 7.60
N ASN A 381 -19.15 -5.52 6.36
CA ASN A 381 -18.89 -6.86 5.88
C ASN A 381 -17.64 -7.45 6.53
N SER A 382 -17.85 -8.49 7.34
CA SER A 382 -16.81 -9.12 8.14
C SER A 382 -15.89 -10.10 7.39
N THR A 383 -16.14 -10.34 6.10
CA THR A 383 -15.31 -11.23 5.26
C THR A 383 -14.27 -10.50 4.43
N HIS A 384 -14.36 -9.18 4.26
CA HIS A 384 -13.56 -8.43 3.28
C HIS A 384 -12.71 -7.29 3.90
N ASN A 385 -12.70 -7.12 5.22
CA ASN A 385 -12.21 -5.85 5.82
C ASN A 385 -10.91 -5.96 6.64
N ARG A 386 -10.61 -7.09 7.29
CA ARG A 386 -9.49 -7.14 8.25
C ARG A 386 -8.10 -7.03 7.62
N ASP A 387 -7.92 -7.56 6.41
CA ASP A 387 -6.58 -7.72 5.82
C ASP A 387 -6.31 -6.80 4.61
N LEU A 388 -7.27 -5.95 4.20
CA LEU A 388 -7.21 -5.28 2.88
C LEU A 388 -7.32 -3.75 2.90
N LEU A 389 -7.94 -3.15 3.93
CA LEU A 389 -8.07 -1.70 4.08
C LEU A 389 -7.40 -1.22 5.38
N HIS A 390 -6.13 -1.57 5.54
CA HIS A 390 -5.39 -1.28 6.75
C HIS A 390 -5.27 0.24 7.03
N PRO A 391 -5.43 0.68 8.28
CA PRO A 391 -5.38 2.09 8.66
C PRO A 391 -4.04 2.74 8.33
N ASN A 392 -3.99 3.57 7.29
CA ASN A 392 -2.79 4.31 6.90
C ASN A 392 -3.10 5.65 6.20
N PRO A 393 -2.15 6.63 6.18
CA PRO A 393 -2.34 7.98 5.63
C PRO A 393 -2.66 8.08 4.13
N ILE A 394 -2.43 7.02 3.36
CA ILE A 394 -2.60 7.01 1.91
C ILE A 394 -3.53 5.89 1.44
N CYS A 395 -4.35 5.37 2.34
CA CYS A 395 -5.19 4.20 2.09
C CYS A 395 -6.13 4.43 0.88
N PRO A 396 -6.12 3.54 -0.13
CA PRO A 396 -7.13 3.54 -1.19
C PRO A 396 -8.51 3.11 -0.65
N PRO A 397 -9.60 3.51 -1.30
CA PRO A 397 -9.68 4.47 -2.40
C PRO A 397 -9.69 5.93 -1.90
N PHE A 398 -9.74 6.13 -0.57
CA PHE A 398 -9.97 7.41 0.07
C PHE A 398 -8.97 8.47 -0.37
N LYS A 399 -7.66 8.15 -0.40
CA LYS A 399 -6.62 9.14 -0.74
C LYS A 399 -6.77 9.66 -2.17
N GLY A 400 -7.06 8.77 -3.12
CA GLY A 400 -7.30 9.13 -4.51
C GLY A 400 -8.54 10.01 -4.67
N LEU A 401 -9.64 9.65 -3.97
CA LEU A 401 -10.88 10.41 -3.98
C LEU A 401 -10.66 11.83 -3.45
N PHE A 402 -10.02 12.01 -2.29
CA PHE A 402 -9.75 13.34 -1.72
C PHE A 402 -8.86 14.18 -2.64
N LYS A 403 -7.89 13.57 -3.32
CA LYS A 403 -6.97 14.26 -4.24
C LYS A 403 -7.69 14.91 -5.42
N TYR A 404 -8.68 14.25 -6.01
CA TYR A 404 -9.38 14.77 -7.20
C TYR A 404 -10.76 15.38 -6.90
N HIS A 405 -11.43 14.94 -5.83
CA HIS A 405 -12.79 15.34 -5.48
C HIS A 405 -12.97 15.53 -3.97
N PHE A 406 -12.34 16.56 -3.40
CA PHE A 406 -12.37 16.87 -1.97
C PHE A 406 -13.78 16.86 -1.34
N VAL A 407 -14.72 17.65 -1.88
CA VAL A 407 -16.08 17.79 -1.29
C VAL A 407 -16.86 16.48 -1.36
N LYS A 408 -16.82 15.76 -2.50
CA LYS A 408 -17.50 14.45 -2.64
C LYS A 408 -16.95 13.43 -1.66
N SER A 409 -15.63 13.42 -1.47
CA SER A 409 -14.93 12.52 -0.55
C SER A 409 -15.31 12.82 0.89
N LEU A 410 -15.38 14.09 1.25
CA LEU A 410 -15.77 14.51 2.60
C LEU A 410 -17.20 14.08 2.93
N ILE A 411 -18.15 14.31 2.01
CA ILE A 411 -19.54 13.85 2.15
C ILE A 411 -19.58 12.33 2.28
N PHE A 412 -18.87 11.61 1.41
CA PHE A 412 -18.82 10.15 1.47
C PHE A 412 -18.31 9.62 2.81
N VAL A 413 -17.22 10.17 3.34
CA VAL A 413 -16.68 9.75 4.66
C VAL A 413 -17.67 10.04 5.78
N ILE A 414 -18.32 11.22 5.78
CA ILE A 414 -19.35 11.58 6.76
C ILE A 414 -20.54 10.59 6.69
N ASP A 415 -21.05 10.31 5.50
CA ASP A 415 -22.16 9.38 5.30
C ASP A 415 -21.80 7.95 5.75
N LEU A 416 -20.56 7.53 5.50
CA LEU A 416 -20.06 6.24 5.96
C LEU A 416 -19.97 6.18 7.49
N CYS A 417 -19.44 7.21 8.15
CA CYS A 417 -19.41 7.31 9.61
C CYS A 417 -20.82 7.35 10.22
N ASN A 418 -21.76 8.06 9.58
CA ASN A 418 -23.15 8.12 10.03
C ASN A 418 -23.84 6.76 9.97
N TYR A 419 -23.66 6.04 8.86
CA TYR A 419 -24.17 4.68 8.68
C TYR A 419 -23.64 3.75 9.79
N VAL A 420 -22.32 3.73 9.99
CA VAL A 420 -21.65 2.89 11.00
C VAL A 420 -22.14 3.20 12.40
N THR A 421 -22.32 4.48 12.72
CA THR A 421 -22.86 4.93 14.01
C THR A 421 -24.28 4.38 14.22
N ASN A 422 -25.15 4.52 13.22
CA ASN A 422 -26.54 4.09 13.32
C ASN A 422 -26.67 2.56 13.48
N GLU A 423 -25.87 1.80 12.74
CA GLU A 423 -25.81 0.34 12.85
C GLU A 423 -25.31 -0.10 14.24
N TYR A 424 -24.26 0.57 14.74
CA TYR A 424 -23.72 0.29 16.08
C TYR A 424 -24.74 0.57 17.18
N ILE A 425 -25.40 1.73 17.16
CA ILE A 425 -26.46 2.07 18.11
C ILE A 425 -27.60 1.04 18.03
N SER A 426 -27.97 0.61 16.82
CA SER A 426 -29.01 -0.40 16.62
C SER A 426 -28.60 -1.75 17.20
N SER A 427 -27.33 -2.14 17.04
CA SER A 427 -26.77 -3.33 17.67
C SER A 427 -26.86 -3.27 19.20
N LEU A 428 -26.48 -2.14 19.80
CA LEU A 428 -26.56 -1.95 21.26
C LEU A 428 -28.00 -2.05 21.79
N LYS A 429 -28.96 -1.48 21.06
CA LYS A 429 -30.39 -1.61 21.40
C LYS A 429 -30.86 -3.07 21.35
N ASN A 430 -30.42 -3.82 20.36
CA ASN A 430 -30.72 -5.26 20.25
C ASN A 430 -30.06 -6.09 21.36
N GLU A 431 -28.92 -5.63 21.88
CA GLU A 431 -28.23 -6.21 23.04
C GLU A 431 -28.87 -5.79 24.39
N GLY A 432 -29.97 -5.03 24.37
CA GLY A 432 -30.75 -4.67 25.55
C GLY A 432 -30.36 -3.33 26.19
N MET A 433 -29.50 -2.53 25.56
CA MET A 433 -29.11 -1.22 26.08
C MET A 433 -30.31 -0.25 26.08
N THR A 434 -30.54 0.41 27.21
CA THR A 434 -31.68 1.33 27.39
C THR A 434 -31.43 2.70 26.73
N GLY A 435 -32.50 3.48 26.54
CA GLY A 435 -32.39 4.84 26.02
C GLY A 435 -31.51 5.75 26.89
N GLU A 436 -31.59 5.63 28.21
CA GLU A 436 -30.78 6.41 29.16
C GLU A 436 -29.28 6.07 29.05
N GLN A 437 -28.95 4.78 28.91
CA GLN A 437 -27.56 4.34 28.71
C GLN A 437 -26.98 4.85 27.39
N LEU A 438 -27.78 4.92 26.33
CA LEU A 438 -27.36 5.51 25.05
C LEU A 438 -27.20 7.04 25.15
N GLN A 439 -28.09 7.70 25.89
CA GLN A 439 -28.01 9.14 26.11
C GLN A 439 -26.75 9.52 26.93
N ALA A 440 -26.37 8.69 27.91
CA ALA A 440 -25.11 8.85 28.65
C ALA A 440 -23.86 8.73 27.76
N ARG A 441 -24.00 8.12 26.57
CA ARG A 441 -22.96 8.03 25.54
C ARG A 441 -23.10 9.08 24.45
N SER A 442 -23.78 10.18 24.72
CA SER A 442 -23.96 11.28 23.78
C SER A 442 -23.50 12.61 24.38
N CYS A 443 -23.09 13.54 23.52
CA CYS A 443 -22.76 14.90 23.90
C CYS A 443 -23.53 15.90 23.05
N THR A 444 -23.82 17.07 23.60
CA THR A 444 -24.47 18.17 22.87
C THR A 444 -23.44 19.24 22.55
N LEU A 445 -23.35 19.63 21.27
CA LEU A 445 -22.52 20.74 20.82
C LEU A 445 -23.40 21.91 20.38
N THR A 446 -22.93 23.13 20.66
CA THR A 446 -23.54 24.36 20.14
C THR A 446 -22.82 24.76 18.85
N LEU A 447 -23.53 24.70 17.71
CA LEU A 447 -22.98 24.98 16.39
C LEU A 447 -22.81 26.50 16.17
N TYR A 448 -22.17 26.89 15.06
CA TYR A 448 -21.99 28.31 14.72
C TYR A 448 -23.30 29.09 14.57
N SER A 449 -24.39 28.41 14.21
CA SER A 449 -25.74 28.99 14.14
C SER A 449 -26.37 29.26 15.51
N GLY A 450 -25.77 28.76 16.60
CA GLY A 450 -26.37 28.71 17.94
C GLY A 450 -27.28 27.51 18.15
N GLU A 451 -27.51 26.69 17.11
CA GLU A 451 -28.26 25.44 17.24
C GLU A 451 -27.53 24.45 18.13
N LYS A 452 -28.27 23.76 19.01
CA LYS A 452 -27.74 22.65 19.80
C LYS A 452 -28.02 21.34 19.09
N LYS A 453 -26.99 20.55 18.86
CA LYS A 453 -27.09 19.25 18.20
C LYS A 453 -26.40 18.16 19.02
N GLU A 454 -27.06 17.01 19.10
CA GLU A 454 -26.58 15.83 19.83
C GLU A 454 -25.72 14.93 18.92
N TYR A 455 -24.65 14.37 19.48
CA TYR A 455 -23.71 13.47 18.81
C TYR A 455 -23.45 12.26 19.70
N TYR A 456 -23.38 11.07 19.10
CA TYR A 456 -22.88 9.88 19.79
C TYR A 456 -21.38 10.04 20.08
N SER A 457 -20.98 9.94 21.36
CA SER A 457 -19.67 10.36 21.89
C SER A 457 -18.98 9.24 22.68
N ASP A 458 -18.59 8.20 21.96
CA ASP A 458 -17.86 7.04 22.49
C ASP A 458 -16.34 7.23 22.37
N ARG A 459 -15.59 6.66 23.33
CA ARG A 459 -14.12 6.74 23.36
C ARG A 459 -13.50 6.09 22.12
N ASP A 460 -13.98 4.91 21.72
CA ASP A 460 -13.46 4.21 20.56
C ASP A 460 -13.68 5.00 19.26
N PHE A 461 -14.77 5.77 19.19
CA PHE A 461 -15.08 6.63 18.04
C PHE A 461 -14.15 7.84 18.01
N TRP A 462 -13.82 8.42 19.17
CA TRP A 462 -12.93 9.57 19.26
C TRP A 462 -11.51 9.23 18.79
N VAL A 463 -11.00 8.05 19.13
CA VAL A 463 -9.62 7.64 18.79
C VAL A 463 -9.49 6.92 17.45
N ALA A 464 -10.60 6.69 16.73
CA ALA A 464 -10.62 5.93 15.47
C ALA A 464 -9.70 6.51 14.38
N TYR A 465 -9.61 7.84 14.28
CA TYR A 465 -8.71 8.52 13.34
C TYR A 465 -7.21 8.34 13.66
N ARG A 466 -6.89 7.74 14.81
CA ARG A 466 -5.54 7.29 15.18
C ARG A 466 -5.30 5.82 14.88
N GLY A 467 -6.25 5.13 14.24
CA GLY A 467 -6.17 3.68 14.05
C GLY A 467 -6.26 2.93 15.38
N MET A 468 -6.85 3.56 16.40
CA MET A 468 -7.09 3.00 17.73
C MET A 468 -8.59 2.74 17.93
N GLY A 469 -8.94 2.08 19.02
CA GLY A 469 -10.32 1.75 19.39
C GLY A 469 -10.90 0.58 18.58
N ASN A 470 -12.00 0.00 19.08
CA ASN A 470 -12.66 -1.14 18.45
C ASN A 470 -13.60 -0.70 17.30
N VAL A 471 -13.04 0.01 16.32
CA VAL A 471 -13.73 0.51 15.12
C VAL A 471 -13.19 -0.20 13.88
N PRO A 472 -14.01 -0.54 12.87
CA PRO A 472 -13.53 -1.28 11.70
C PRO A 472 -12.46 -0.52 10.91
N HIS A 473 -11.46 -1.25 10.39
CA HIS A 473 -10.30 -0.65 9.72
C HIS A 473 -10.66 0.26 8.54
N ALA A 474 -11.65 -0.08 7.71
CA ALA A 474 -12.10 0.82 6.64
C ALA A 474 -12.50 2.22 7.15
N ILE A 475 -13.09 2.32 8.34
CA ILE A 475 -13.52 3.59 8.95
C ILE A 475 -12.33 4.34 9.53
N GLN A 476 -11.44 3.62 10.22
CA GLN A 476 -10.18 4.18 10.68
C GLN A 476 -9.36 4.74 9.51
N SER A 477 -9.23 3.98 8.42
CA SER A 477 -8.57 4.38 7.17
C SER A 477 -9.17 5.65 6.57
N ALA A 478 -10.50 5.73 6.47
CA ALA A 478 -11.19 6.91 5.97
C ALA A 478 -10.87 8.17 6.80
N LEU A 479 -10.90 8.04 8.13
CA LEU A 479 -10.64 9.14 9.06
C LEU A 479 -9.16 9.57 9.09
N ILE A 480 -8.22 8.61 9.06
CA ILE A 480 -6.78 8.89 8.98
C ILE A 480 -6.45 9.63 7.68
N VAL A 481 -7.00 9.17 6.55
CA VAL A 481 -6.80 9.84 5.25
C VAL A 481 -7.40 11.24 5.27
N MET A 482 -8.60 11.41 5.85
CA MET A 482 -9.23 12.72 6.00
C MET A 482 -8.36 13.68 6.82
N GLU A 483 -7.84 13.25 7.97
CA GLU A 483 -6.89 14.03 8.78
C GLU A 483 -5.63 14.38 7.98
N THR A 484 -5.05 13.39 7.31
CA THR A 484 -3.83 13.55 6.50
C THR A 484 -4.02 14.61 5.42
N VAL A 485 -5.14 14.56 4.70
CA VAL A 485 -5.48 15.53 3.66
C VAL A 485 -5.66 16.93 4.25
N PHE A 486 -6.29 17.05 5.42
CA PHE A 486 -6.44 18.34 6.08
C PHE A 486 -5.07 18.90 6.50
N ILE A 487 -4.20 18.10 7.11
CA ILE A 487 -2.82 18.52 7.43
C ILE A 487 -2.09 19.01 6.16
N GLU A 488 -2.15 18.25 5.06
CA GLU A 488 -1.53 18.64 3.80
C GLU A 488 -2.05 19.97 3.26
N ILE A 489 -3.35 20.24 3.36
CA ILE A 489 -3.95 21.51 2.92
C ILE A 489 -3.46 22.67 3.80
N PHE A 490 -3.47 22.51 5.13
CA PHE A 490 -3.03 23.54 6.07
C PHE A 490 -1.52 23.81 6.00
N GLU A 491 -0.70 22.82 5.63
CA GLU A 491 0.75 23.00 5.46
C GLU A 491 1.14 23.60 4.09
N SER A 492 0.39 23.30 3.02
CA SER A 492 0.80 23.63 1.64
C SER A 492 0.17 24.90 1.07
N THR A 493 -0.98 25.32 1.59
CA THR A 493 -1.79 26.39 1.00
C THR A 493 -2.19 27.43 2.05
N PRO A 494 -2.17 28.74 1.74
CA PRO A 494 -2.80 29.74 2.61
C PRO A 494 -4.30 29.47 2.71
N VAL A 495 -4.71 28.82 3.79
CA VAL A 495 -6.12 28.51 4.05
C VAL A 495 -6.84 29.79 4.49
N THR A 496 -7.99 30.08 3.88
CA THR A 496 -8.81 31.22 4.28
C THR A 496 -9.72 30.86 5.45
N SER A 497 -9.98 31.84 6.34
CA SER A 497 -10.90 31.63 7.47
C SER A 497 -12.32 31.21 7.02
N SER A 498 -12.77 31.67 5.84
CA SER A 498 -14.05 31.24 5.26
C SER A 498 -14.06 29.76 4.88
N TRP A 499 -12.99 29.27 4.25
CA TRP A 499 -12.88 27.85 3.90
C TRP A 499 -12.87 26.96 5.14
N VAL A 500 -12.12 27.35 6.20
CA VAL A 500 -12.12 26.61 7.48
C VAL A 500 -13.54 26.54 8.05
N SER A 501 -14.25 27.68 8.05
CA SER A 501 -15.63 27.77 8.53
C SER A 501 -16.57 26.85 7.75
N GLU A 502 -16.49 26.86 6.42
CA GLU A 502 -17.34 26.04 5.55
C GLU A 502 -17.11 24.54 5.77
N VAL A 503 -15.84 24.11 5.84
CA VAL A 503 -15.50 22.69 6.03
C VAL A 503 -15.88 22.21 7.43
N PHE A 504 -15.55 22.97 8.48
CA PHE A 504 -15.94 22.62 9.85
C PHE A 504 -17.46 22.57 9.98
N ASN A 505 -18.17 23.58 9.45
CA ASN A 505 -19.62 23.64 9.51
C ASN A 505 -20.26 22.47 8.74
N LEU A 506 -19.71 22.08 7.58
CA LEU A 506 -20.19 20.93 6.83
C LEU A 506 -20.10 19.65 7.67
N ILE A 507 -18.99 19.43 8.37
CA ILE A 507 -18.78 18.26 9.22
C ILE A 507 -19.73 18.28 10.42
N PHE A 508 -19.81 19.40 11.14
CA PHE A 508 -20.76 19.54 12.26
C PHE A 508 -22.21 19.28 11.83
N ILE A 509 -22.69 19.93 10.78
CA ILE A 509 -24.09 19.83 10.36
C ILE A 509 -24.43 18.41 9.88
N ASN A 510 -23.52 17.72 9.20
CA ASN A 510 -23.84 16.45 8.56
C ASN A 510 -23.46 15.21 9.39
N SER A 511 -22.74 15.34 10.50
CA SER A 511 -22.31 14.18 11.31
C SER A 511 -23.28 13.86 12.45
N ASN A 512 -23.44 12.58 12.82
CA ASN A 512 -24.26 12.15 13.97
C ASN A 512 -23.44 11.61 15.16
N SER A 513 -22.11 11.59 15.04
CA SER A 513 -21.19 11.09 16.07
C SER A 513 -19.88 11.85 16.06
N VAL A 514 -19.04 11.53 17.05
CA VAL A 514 -17.72 12.14 17.19
C VAL A 514 -16.66 11.62 16.22
N LEU A 515 -16.95 10.59 15.39
CA LEU A 515 -15.99 10.00 14.45
C LEU A 515 -15.29 11.06 13.56
N PRO A 516 -16.02 11.84 12.73
CA PRO A 516 -15.41 12.90 11.93
C PRO A 516 -15.08 14.17 12.73
N ILE A 517 -15.70 14.35 13.91
CA ILE A 517 -15.47 15.51 14.79
C ILE A 517 -14.07 15.44 15.42
N ALA A 518 -13.60 14.25 15.78
CA ALA A 518 -12.27 14.05 16.33
C ALA A 518 -11.14 14.48 15.36
N VAL A 519 -11.39 14.37 14.04
CA VAL A 519 -10.45 14.89 13.02
C VAL A 519 -10.33 16.41 13.11
N LEU A 520 -11.44 17.12 13.36
CA LEU A 520 -11.42 18.57 13.57
C LEU A 520 -10.60 18.97 14.81
N ALA A 521 -10.68 18.17 15.87
CA ALA A 521 -9.89 18.38 17.08
C ALA A 521 -8.38 18.29 16.79
N SER A 522 -7.95 17.30 16.00
CA SER A 522 -6.55 17.17 15.57
C SER A 522 -6.05 18.35 14.74
N ILE A 523 -6.90 18.90 13.86
CA ILE A 523 -6.55 20.10 13.10
C ILE A 523 -6.50 21.34 14.00
N ALA A 524 -7.41 21.45 14.97
CA ALA A 524 -7.41 22.57 15.90
C ALA A 524 -6.19 22.59 16.83
N THR A 525 -5.69 21.42 17.24
CA THR A 525 -4.46 21.32 18.06
C THR A 525 -3.22 21.70 17.27
N GLY A 526 -3.09 21.25 16.01
CA GLY A 526 -1.93 21.56 15.16
C GLY A 526 -1.91 22.97 14.56
N PHE A 527 -3.08 23.54 14.27
CA PHE A 527 -3.22 24.80 13.54
C PHE A 527 -4.06 25.83 14.29
N THR A 528 -3.92 25.89 15.62
CA THR A 528 -4.74 26.75 16.50
C THR A 528 -4.83 28.21 16.04
N SER A 529 -3.73 28.80 15.57
CA SER A 529 -3.70 30.20 15.11
C SER A 529 -4.49 30.43 13.82
N ILE A 530 -4.61 29.42 12.96
CA ILE A 530 -5.38 29.48 11.70
C ILE A 530 -6.86 29.18 11.97
N VAL A 531 -7.14 28.19 12.83
CA VAL A 531 -8.50 27.77 13.17
C VAL A 531 -9.21 28.83 14.01
N GLY A 532 -8.53 29.46 14.98
CA GLY A 532 -9.08 30.55 15.79
C GLY A 532 -10.43 30.21 16.44
N ASP A 533 -11.42 31.09 16.29
CA ASP A 533 -12.76 30.89 16.86
C ASP A 533 -13.61 29.79 16.19
N LYS A 534 -13.13 29.16 15.12
CA LYS A 534 -13.84 28.04 14.48
C LYS A 534 -13.82 26.78 15.34
N VAL A 535 -12.93 26.69 16.32
CA VAL A 535 -12.89 25.55 17.26
C VAL A 535 -14.00 25.59 18.31
N LEU A 536 -14.71 26.72 18.50
CA LEU A 536 -15.63 26.92 19.64
C LEU A 536 -16.68 25.80 19.82
N PRO A 537 -17.31 25.22 18.77
CA PRO A 537 -18.24 24.11 18.95
C PRO A 537 -17.60 22.86 19.57
N LEU A 538 -16.30 22.64 19.41
CA LEU A 538 -15.58 21.53 20.08
C LEU A 538 -15.35 21.84 21.56
N LEU A 539 -14.99 23.08 21.88
CA LEU A 539 -14.64 23.47 23.24
C LEU A 539 -15.86 23.54 24.15
N CYS A 540 -17.07 23.72 23.61
CA CYS A 540 -18.29 23.94 24.39
C CYS A 540 -18.81 22.71 25.17
N SER A 541 -18.13 21.57 25.11
CA SER A 541 -18.56 20.32 25.73
C SER A 541 -17.46 19.72 26.62
N ALA A 542 -17.74 19.57 27.91
CA ALA A 542 -16.84 18.89 28.86
C ALA A 542 -16.49 17.47 28.40
N ARG A 543 -17.46 16.74 27.83
CA ARG A 543 -17.25 15.37 27.32
C ARG A 543 -16.26 15.33 26.15
N VAL A 544 -16.29 16.32 25.26
CA VAL A 544 -15.33 16.41 24.14
C VAL A 544 -13.92 16.72 24.63
N LEU A 545 -13.80 17.62 25.62
CA LEU A 545 -12.51 17.93 26.25
C LEU A 545 -11.93 16.69 26.95
N GLU A 546 -12.76 15.96 27.69
CA GLU A 546 -12.39 14.69 28.35
C GLU A 546 -11.90 13.64 27.35
N LEU A 547 -12.68 13.38 26.29
CA LEU A 547 -12.32 12.42 25.24
C LEU A 547 -10.97 12.75 24.58
N ASP A 548 -10.71 14.02 24.30
CA ASP A 548 -9.45 14.42 23.68
C ASP A 548 -8.26 14.44 24.64
N PHE A 549 -8.51 14.72 25.92
CA PHE A 549 -7.51 14.59 26.97
C PHE A 549 -7.11 13.12 27.16
N GLU A 550 -8.08 12.21 27.29
CA GLU A 550 -7.84 10.76 27.35
C GLU A 550 -6.98 10.30 26.17
N ARG A 551 -7.33 10.71 24.94
CA ARG A 551 -6.54 10.42 23.74
C ARG A 551 -5.10 10.90 23.89
N SER A 552 -4.88 12.14 24.34
CA SER A 552 -3.52 12.69 24.49
C SER A 552 -2.64 11.87 25.45
N VAL A 553 -3.24 11.32 26.52
CA VAL A 553 -2.55 10.47 27.49
C VAL A 553 -2.20 9.12 26.86
N HIS A 554 -3.13 8.49 26.13
CA HIS A 554 -2.89 7.20 25.47
C HIS A 554 -1.85 7.27 24.33
N GLU A 555 -1.76 8.39 23.62
CA GLU A 555 -0.70 8.59 22.61
C GLU A 555 0.68 8.85 23.25
N GLY A 556 0.74 9.30 24.51
CA GLY A 556 1.98 9.52 25.25
C GLY A 556 2.73 8.24 25.63
N THR A 557 2.05 7.09 25.57
CA THR A 557 2.64 5.75 25.70
C THR A 557 2.86 5.19 24.29
N ASP A 558 4.12 4.99 23.87
CA ASP A 558 4.55 4.61 22.51
C ASP A 558 3.88 3.31 21.97
N ILE A 559 2.61 3.37 21.56
CA ILE A 559 1.92 2.28 20.85
C ILE A 559 2.08 2.55 19.37
N SER A 560 3.24 2.17 18.82
CA SER A 560 3.45 2.30 17.39
C SER A 560 2.47 1.40 16.62
N ARG A 561 1.73 1.96 15.65
CA ARG A 561 0.88 1.23 14.69
C ARG A 561 1.64 0.21 13.82
N LYS A 562 2.97 0.12 14.00
CA LYS A 562 3.92 -0.61 13.16
C LYS A 562 3.95 -2.11 13.41
N LEU A 563 3.36 -2.59 14.52
CA LEU A 563 3.78 -3.85 15.11
C LEU A 563 3.32 -5.13 14.40
N PHE A 564 2.51 -5.12 13.34
CA PHE A 564 1.86 -6.37 12.92
C PHE A 564 1.64 -6.71 11.45
N PHE A 565 2.17 -6.05 10.41
CA PHE A 565 1.71 -6.40 9.04
C PHE A 565 2.76 -6.43 7.92
N TYR A 566 2.77 -7.57 7.19
CA TYR A 566 3.46 -7.78 5.92
C TYR A 566 2.65 -7.11 4.78
N ASP A 567 2.72 -5.78 4.69
CA ASP A 567 2.21 -5.09 3.50
C ASP A 567 3.27 -5.14 2.39
N LYS A 568 2.86 -5.51 1.16
CA LYS A 568 3.69 -5.40 -0.07
C LYS A 568 4.29 -4.00 -0.23
N TYR A 569 3.63 -2.99 0.34
CA TYR A 569 4.02 -1.58 0.30
C TYR A 569 4.56 -1.05 1.63
N ALA A 570 4.87 -1.91 2.62
CA ALA A 570 5.30 -1.49 3.96
C ALA A 570 6.51 -0.53 3.94
N SER A 571 7.50 -0.78 3.07
CA SER A 571 8.68 0.09 2.92
C SER A 571 8.34 1.50 2.42
N PHE A 572 7.24 1.66 1.70
CA PHE A 572 6.73 2.94 1.20
C PHE A 572 5.78 3.61 2.20
N ILE A 573 4.91 2.83 2.85
CA ILE A 573 3.88 3.34 3.76
C ILE A 573 4.47 3.74 5.12
N ASN A 574 5.40 2.96 5.68
CA ASN A 574 5.93 3.19 7.03
C ASN A 574 6.58 4.58 7.22
N PRO A 575 7.42 5.08 6.28
CA PRO A 575 7.96 6.44 6.39
C PRO A 575 6.86 7.52 6.37
N ILE A 576 5.76 7.28 5.66
CA ILE A 576 4.62 8.20 5.58
C ILE A 576 3.84 8.17 6.89
N ILE A 577 3.61 6.98 7.47
CA ILE A 577 3.05 6.84 8.82
C ILE A 577 3.90 7.65 9.81
N ASP A 578 5.22 7.48 9.78
CA ASP A 578 6.14 8.18 10.68
C ASP A 578 6.08 9.70 10.54
N LYS A 579 5.95 10.20 9.31
CA LYS A 579 5.81 11.64 9.05
C LYS A 579 4.59 12.23 9.76
N TYR A 580 3.47 11.52 9.76
CA TYR A 580 2.22 12.00 10.34
C TYR A 580 2.12 11.67 11.84
N ASP A 581 2.72 10.56 12.29
CA ASP A 581 2.65 10.11 13.68
C ASP A 581 3.57 10.87 14.61
N ASN A 582 4.68 11.40 14.09
CA ASN A 582 5.62 12.19 14.87
C ASN A 582 5.32 13.70 14.87
N LYS A 583 4.11 14.13 14.48
CA LYS A 583 3.74 15.55 14.57
C LYS A 583 3.72 16.00 16.04
N SER A 584 4.47 17.06 16.36
CA SER A 584 4.72 17.50 17.73
C SER A 584 3.45 17.82 18.52
N TRP A 585 2.44 18.40 17.86
CA TRP A 585 1.17 18.77 18.47
C TRP A 585 0.25 17.59 18.80
N ARG A 586 0.60 16.35 18.44
CA ARG A 586 -0.20 15.18 18.83
C ARG A 586 -0.22 14.94 20.34
N LYS A 587 0.81 15.42 21.04
CA LYS A 587 0.88 15.42 22.51
C LYS A 587 -0.03 16.49 23.14
N ASP A 588 -0.48 17.47 22.37
CA ASP A 588 -1.42 18.50 22.84
C ASP A 588 -2.86 17.96 22.76
N SER A 589 -3.72 18.48 23.62
CA SER A 589 -5.17 18.25 23.64
C SER A 589 -5.97 19.52 23.34
N LEU A 590 -7.28 19.39 23.20
CA LEU A 590 -8.19 20.53 23.14
C LEU A 590 -8.12 21.44 24.39
N GLU A 591 -7.71 20.93 25.54
CA GLU A 591 -7.43 21.77 26.71
C GLU A 591 -6.27 22.74 26.43
N ASN A 592 -5.20 22.27 25.79
CA ASN A 592 -4.10 23.13 25.37
C ASN A 592 -4.56 24.19 24.37
N VAL A 593 -5.49 23.85 23.46
CA VAL A 593 -6.10 24.81 22.53
C VAL A 593 -6.90 25.88 23.29
N CYS A 594 -7.71 25.45 24.27
CA CYS A 594 -8.48 26.33 25.14
C CYS A 594 -7.59 27.35 25.87
N VAL A 595 -6.45 26.90 26.41
CA VAL A 595 -5.46 27.77 27.06
C VAL A 595 -4.81 28.72 26.05
N LYS A 596 -4.34 28.21 24.90
CA LYS A 596 -3.67 29.04 23.86
C LYS A 596 -4.56 30.18 23.39
N LEU A 597 -5.86 29.93 23.18
CA LEU A 597 -6.80 30.96 22.72
C LEU A 597 -7.08 32.04 23.77
N GLN A 598 -6.90 31.77 25.06
CA GLN A 598 -7.04 32.78 26.12
C GLN A 598 -5.93 33.83 26.13
N PHE A 599 -4.85 33.62 25.38
CA PHE A 599 -3.77 34.59 25.16
C PHE A 599 -3.89 35.32 23.81
N THR A 600 -5.06 35.27 23.16
CA THR A 600 -5.36 35.92 21.88
C THR A 600 -6.59 36.83 21.98
N GLU A 601 -7.06 37.41 20.87
CA GLU A 601 -8.32 38.17 20.85
C GLU A 601 -9.57 37.36 21.27
N TYR A 602 -9.48 36.03 21.34
CA TYR A 602 -10.59 35.15 21.69
C TYR A 602 -10.78 34.93 23.19
N ARG A 603 -9.96 35.58 24.04
CA ARG A 603 -9.96 35.38 25.50
C ARG A 603 -11.34 35.40 26.13
N GLU A 604 -12.09 36.48 25.96
CA GLU A 604 -13.39 36.65 26.61
C GLU A 604 -14.39 35.58 26.14
N LYS A 605 -14.39 35.23 24.85
CA LYS A 605 -15.25 34.15 24.31
C LYS A 605 -14.96 32.80 24.96
N ILE A 606 -13.70 32.51 25.24
CA ILE A 606 -13.30 31.24 25.86
C ILE A 606 -13.67 31.23 27.35
N LEU A 607 -13.46 32.33 28.07
CA LEU A 607 -13.86 32.43 29.47
C LEU A 607 -15.38 32.30 29.64
N ASP A 608 -16.17 32.96 28.79
CA ASP A 608 -17.64 32.81 28.75
C ASP A 608 -18.06 31.36 28.54
N LEU A 609 -17.35 30.65 27.66
CA LEU A 609 -17.61 29.25 27.34
C LEU A 609 -17.24 28.33 28.53
N ILE A 610 -16.13 28.58 29.22
CA ILE A 610 -15.77 27.85 30.44
C ILE A 610 -16.85 28.04 31.50
N ASP A 611 -17.32 29.27 31.71
CA ASP A 611 -18.37 29.58 32.70
C ASP A 611 -19.70 28.89 32.37
N GLN A 612 -20.05 28.77 31.09
CA GLN A 612 -21.22 28.01 30.64
C GLN A 612 -21.10 26.51 30.93
N ILE A 613 -19.94 25.92 30.64
CA ILE A 613 -19.70 24.49 30.91
C ILE A 613 -19.73 24.22 32.41
N ASP A 614 -19.14 25.12 33.20
CA ASP A 614 -19.09 25.05 34.66
C ASP A 614 -20.49 24.99 35.28
N SER A 615 -21.38 25.88 34.84
CA SER A 615 -22.78 25.87 35.30
C SER A 615 -23.51 24.57 34.98
N SER A 616 -23.09 23.86 33.93
CA SER A 616 -23.70 22.61 33.46
C SER A 616 -23.09 21.36 34.09
N ASN A 617 -21.93 21.47 34.74
CA ASN A 617 -21.13 20.35 35.27
C ASN A 617 -20.78 20.52 36.76
N ALA A 618 -21.54 21.32 37.50
CA ALA A 618 -21.31 21.55 38.92
C ALA A 618 -21.29 20.21 39.70
N GLY A 619 -20.19 19.97 40.44
CA GLY A 619 -19.98 18.75 41.21
C GLY A 619 -19.38 17.58 40.43
N ASN A 620 -19.07 17.73 39.13
CA ASN A 620 -18.33 16.73 38.37
C ASN A 620 -16.81 16.87 38.65
N VAL A 621 -16.24 15.88 39.33
CA VAL A 621 -14.82 15.85 39.71
C VAL A 621 -13.87 15.93 38.51
N ASN A 622 -14.17 15.23 37.41
CA ASN A 622 -13.34 15.27 36.19
C ASN A 622 -13.32 16.68 35.58
N TRP A 623 -14.47 17.35 35.57
CA TRP A 623 -14.56 18.73 35.10
C TRP A 623 -13.79 19.69 36.01
N GLU A 624 -13.83 19.51 37.34
CA GLU A 624 -13.08 20.35 38.28
C GLU A 624 -11.57 20.31 38.04
N PHE A 625 -11.03 19.14 37.67
CA PHE A 625 -9.64 19.02 37.22
C PHE A 625 -9.41 19.73 35.89
N ALA A 626 -10.26 19.49 34.89
CA ALA A 626 -10.14 20.10 33.56
C ALA A 626 -10.20 21.63 33.63
N LYS A 627 -11.18 22.18 34.37
CA LYS A 627 -11.34 23.62 34.60
C LYS A 627 -10.06 24.26 35.14
N ARG A 628 -9.41 23.64 36.14
CA ARG A 628 -8.14 24.13 36.69
C ARG A 628 -7.00 24.13 35.68
N ARG A 629 -7.01 23.20 34.71
CA ARG A 629 -6.02 23.11 33.62
C ARG A 629 -6.32 24.02 32.42
N ILE A 630 -7.52 24.61 32.34
CA ILE A 630 -7.89 25.48 31.21
C ILE A 630 -8.15 26.92 31.62
N ASP A 631 -8.66 27.20 32.82
CA ASP A 631 -9.04 28.56 33.23
C ASP A 631 -7.83 29.39 33.68
N THR A 632 -7.35 30.25 32.78
CA THR A 632 -6.17 31.10 33.06
C THR A 632 -6.39 32.14 34.14
N ARG A 633 -7.63 32.41 34.58
CA ARG A 633 -7.90 33.34 35.70
C ARG A 633 -7.33 32.80 37.02
N GLY A 634 -7.17 31.48 37.14
CA GLY A 634 -6.60 30.81 38.33
C GLY A 634 -5.10 30.59 38.26
N TYR A 635 -4.39 31.10 37.25
CA TYR A 635 -2.98 30.79 37.05
C TYR A 635 -2.06 31.71 37.84
N SER A 636 -0.92 31.18 38.30
CA SER A 636 0.23 31.95 38.76
C SER A 636 1.28 32.06 37.65
N TYR A 637 2.03 33.17 37.64
CA TYR A 637 3.03 33.45 36.61
C TYR A 637 4.39 33.70 37.25
N GLU A 638 5.37 32.89 36.87
CA GLU A 638 6.75 33.00 37.36
C GLU A 638 7.72 33.18 36.19
N TYR A 639 8.64 34.14 36.30
CA TYR A 639 9.64 34.36 35.25
C TYR A 639 10.73 33.27 35.32
N SER A 640 10.89 32.51 34.23
CA SER A 640 11.95 31.54 34.06
C SER A 640 13.09 32.11 33.22
N THR A 641 14.27 32.17 33.83
CA THR A 641 15.52 32.52 33.14
C THR A 641 15.96 31.45 32.15
N GLU A 642 15.61 30.18 32.39
CA GLU A 642 15.93 29.04 31.53
C GLU A 642 15.18 29.10 30.20
N HIS A 643 13.90 29.45 30.24
CA HIS A 643 13.05 29.54 29.04
C HIS A 643 12.92 30.96 28.47
N ASN A 644 13.58 31.95 29.10
CA ASN A 644 13.51 33.37 28.74
C ASN A 644 12.05 33.85 28.57
N GLY A 645 11.20 33.55 29.56
CA GLY A 645 9.76 33.81 29.50
C GLY A 645 9.04 33.51 30.81
N TYR A 646 7.71 33.64 30.83
CA TYR A 646 6.89 33.32 32.00
C TYR A 646 6.39 31.88 31.93
N ILE A 647 6.56 31.13 33.02
CA ILE A 647 5.89 29.86 33.25
C ILE A 647 4.55 30.18 33.91
N ALA A 648 3.48 29.64 33.34
CA ALA A 648 2.14 29.76 33.89
C ALA A 648 1.74 28.42 34.52
N SER A 649 1.44 28.44 35.82
CA SER A 649 1.10 27.25 36.60
C SER A 649 -0.35 27.35 37.07
N SER A 650 -1.11 26.25 36.96
CA SER A 650 -2.45 26.18 37.52
C SER A 650 -2.42 26.30 39.04
N ALA A 651 -3.52 26.78 39.63
CA ALA A 651 -3.68 26.79 41.09
C ALA A 651 -3.46 25.39 41.72
N PRO A 652 -2.96 25.32 42.96
CA PRO A 652 -2.83 24.05 43.69
C PRO A 652 -4.19 23.36 43.81
N LEU A 653 -4.16 22.02 43.89
CA LEU A 653 -5.35 21.21 44.10
C LEU A 653 -5.99 21.53 45.45
N THR A 654 -7.31 21.38 45.53
CA THR A 654 -8.02 21.41 46.81
C THR A 654 -7.80 20.09 47.54
N ASP A 655 -7.88 20.08 48.87
CA ASP A 655 -7.71 18.88 49.70
C ASP A 655 -8.57 17.70 49.19
N GLU A 656 -9.82 17.98 48.78
CA GLU A 656 -10.75 17.00 48.20
C GLU A 656 -10.21 16.36 46.90
N LEU A 657 -9.61 17.15 46.01
CA LEU A 657 -9.04 16.65 44.75
C LEU A 657 -7.70 15.93 44.99
N GLU A 658 -6.93 16.35 45.99
CA GLU A 658 -5.72 15.63 46.40
C GLU A 658 -6.04 14.22 46.92
N GLU A 659 -7.14 14.03 47.66
CA GLU A 659 -7.57 12.70 48.07
C GLU A 659 -7.94 11.81 46.87
N VAL A 660 -8.65 12.36 45.87
CA VAL A 660 -8.98 11.64 44.63
C VAL A 660 -7.70 11.21 43.89
N VAL A 661 -6.72 12.09 43.77
CA VAL A 661 -5.42 11.75 43.15
C VAL A 661 -4.70 10.66 43.94
N LYS A 662 -4.68 10.72 45.28
CA LYS A 662 -4.07 9.67 46.11
C LYS A 662 -4.75 8.33 45.91
N GLN A 663 -6.08 8.31 45.82
CA GLN A 663 -6.85 7.10 45.57
C GLN A 663 -6.54 6.50 44.18
N HIS A 664 -6.57 7.31 43.12
CA HIS A 664 -6.23 6.85 41.77
C HIS A 664 -4.77 6.40 41.66
N ASN A 665 -3.81 7.07 42.33
CA ASN A 665 -2.41 6.64 42.35
C ASN A 665 -2.27 5.26 43.00
N LYS A 666 -3.01 4.99 44.08
CA LYS A 666 -3.02 3.68 44.73
C LYS A 666 -3.59 2.58 43.82
N GLU A 667 -4.63 2.89 43.05
CA GLU A 667 -5.18 1.99 42.03
C GLU A 667 -4.19 1.76 40.88
N ALA A 668 -3.53 2.80 40.39
CA ALA A 668 -2.51 2.71 39.36
C ALA A 668 -1.28 1.89 39.81
N GLU A 669 -0.82 2.07 41.05
CA GLU A 669 0.25 1.24 41.65
C GLU A 669 -0.15 -0.24 41.67
N SER A 670 -1.44 -0.53 41.93
CA SER A 670 -1.97 -1.89 41.93
C SER A 670 -2.00 -2.50 40.52
N MET A 671 -2.38 -1.71 39.50
CA MET A 671 -2.34 -2.12 38.10
C MET A 671 -0.89 -2.35 37.62
N LEU A 672 0.03 -1.43 37.93
CA LEU A 672 1.45 -1.58 37.60
C LEU A 672 2.06 -2.83 38.26
N LEU A 673 1.68 -3.13 39.50
CA LEU A 673 2.07 -4.36 40.17
C LEU A 673 1.55 -5.59 39.40
N SER A 674 0.29 -5.58 38.97
CA SER A 674 -0.30 -6.65 38.15
C SER A 674 0.45 -6.84 36.83
N ASP A 675 0.66 -5.77 36.07
CA ASP A 675 1.37 -5.81 34.78
C ASP A 675 2.79 -6.36 34.95
N SER A 676 3.48 -5.95 36.03
CA SER A 676 4.83 -6.44 36.33
C SER A 676 4.85 -7.95 36.62
N ILE A 677 3.85 -8.47 37.33
CA ILE A 677 3.70 -9.90 37.64
C ILE A 677 3.38 -10.68 36.35
N SER A 678 2.45 -10.18 35.51
CA SER A 678 2.08 -10.81 34.25
C SER A 678 3.28 -10.88 33.28
N LEU A 679 3.97 -9.75 33.08
CA LEU A 679 5.14 -9.68 32.21
C LEU A 679 6.26 -10.62 32.67
N TRP A 680 6.50 -10.69 33.99
CA TRP A 680 7.47 -11.62 34.56
C TRP A 680 7.07 -13.08 34.31
N ALA A 681 5.81 -13.43 34.58
CA ALA A 681 5.30 -14.79 34.45
C ALA A 681 5.40 -15.28 33.01
N HIS A 682 4.97 -14.47 32.04
CA HIS A 682 5.10 -14.77 30.61
C HIS A 682 6.56 -14.96 30.19
N ASN A 683 7.45 -14.03 30.55
CA ASN A 683 8.86 -14.13 30.15
C ASN A 683 9.57 -15.34 30.78
N THR A 684 9.21 -15.71 32.01
CA THR A 684 9.80 -16.88 32.70
C THR A 684 9.21 -18.18 32.16
N TRP A 685 7.92 -18.22 31.83
CA TRP A 685 7.28 -19.38 31.23
C TRP A 685 7.90 -19.76 29.87
N ASP A 686 8.32 -18.75 29.10
CA ASP A 686 8.97 -18.91 27.79
C ASP A 686 10.51 -18.98 27.84
N ASN A 687 11.11 -19.06 29.03
CA ASN A 687 12.56 -19.11 29.30
C ASN A 687 13.38 -17.88 28.82
N ASN A 688 12.78 -16.69 28.76
CA ASN A 688 13.40 -15.48 28.19
C ASN A 688 13.88 -14.44 29.25
N ALA A 689 13.75 -14.69 30.55
CA ALA A 689 14.07 -13.71 31.61
C ALA A 689 15.29 -14.04 32.48
N GLU A 690 15.93 -12.99 33.02
CA GLU A 690 16.77 -13.07 34.23
C GLU A 690 15.90 -13.39 35.46
N VAL A 691 16.38 -14.31 36.30
CA VAL A 691 15.61 -14.88 37.42
C VAL A 691 15.38 -13.83 38.52
N VAL A 692 14.19 -13.23 38.55
CA VAL A 692 13.68 -12.54 39.75
C VAL A 692 13.52 -13.58 40.86
N ASN A 693 13.88 -13.22 42.10
CA ASN A 693 13.76 -14.10 43.26
C ASN A 693 12.30 -14.58 43.42
N PRO A 694 12.03 -15.90 43.29
CA PRO A 694 10.68 -16.46 43.39
C PRO A 694 9.95 -16.11 44.68
N THR A 695 10.69 -15.90 45.77
CA THR A 695 10.14 -15.52 47.09
C THR A 695 9.60 -14.09 47.10
N GLU A 696 10.31 -13.16 46.45
CA GLU A 696 9.86 -11.76 46.33
C GLU A 696 8.65 -11.65 45.40
N MET A 697 8.62 -12.47 44.35
CA MET A 697 7.46 -12.56 43.45
C MET A 697 6.23 -13.08 44.18
N LEU A 698 6.35 -14.13 44.99
CA LEU A 698 5.25 -14.63 45.82
C LEU A 698 4.72 -13.59 46.81
N LYS A 699 5.61 -12.75 47.36
CA LYS A 699 5.20 -11.64 48.22
C LYS A 699 4.35 -10.63 47.43
N SER A 700 4.80 -10.27 46.24
CA SER A 700 4.11 -9.33 45.33
C SER A 700 2.74 -9.88 44.88
N ILE A 701 2.66 -11.18 44.58
CA ILE A 701 1.41 -11.88 44.26
C ILE A 701 0.44 -11.82 45.44
N ARG A 702 0.91 -12.14 46.66
CA ARG A 702 0.05 -12.10 47.86
C ARG A 702 -0.44 -10.69 48.17
N GLU A 703 0.41 -9.68 47.97
CA GLU A 703 0.05 -8.27 48.10
C GLU A 703 -1.05 -7.88 47.10
N LEU A 704 -0.91 -8.26 45.83
CA LEU A 704 -1.94 -8.03 44.81
C LEU A 704 -3.27 -8.72 45.15
N ILE A 705 -3.22 -9.99 45.59
CA ILE A 705 -4.42 -10.73 46.04
C ILE A 705 -5.09 -10.02 47.22
N GLN A 706 -4.31 -9.51 48.18
CA GLN A 706 -4.84 -8.80 49.33
C GLN A 706 -5.51 -7.48 48.91
N ILE A 707 -4.90 -6.72 48.00
CA ILE A 707 -5.47 -5.49 47.44
C ILE A 707 -6.80 -5.80 46.74
N CYS A 708 -6.85 -6.85 45.92
CA CYS A 708 -8.06 -7.25 45.19
C CYS A 708 -9.16 -7.82 46.10
N SER A 709 -8.81 -8.42 47.23
CA SER A 709 -9.79 -8.94 48.19
C SER A 709 -10.53 -7.84 48.98
N LEU A 710 -10.03 -6.60 48.91
CA LEU A 710 -10.56 -5.44 49.61
C LEU A 710 -11.43 -4.54 48.71
N SER A 711 -11.50 -4.80 47.39
CA SER A 711 -12.35 -4.04 46.48
C SER A 711 -13.81 -4.52 46.52
N GLU A 712 -14.76 -3.59 46.47
CA GLU A 712 -16.21 -3.90 46.47
C GLU A 712 -16.66 -4.59 45.16
N ASP A 713 -15.90 -4.45 44.08
CA ASP A 713 -16.22 -4.97 42.73
C ASP A 713 -15.80 -6.43 42.50
N GLY A 714 -15.14 -7.07 43.47
CA GLY A 714 -14.62 -8.43 43.32
C GLY A 714 -13.42 -8.52 42.36
N TRP A 715 -12.99 -9.75 42.04
CA TRP A 715 -11.82 -9.99 41.18
C TRP A 715 -12.17 -9.73 39.71
N ASP A 716 -11.40 -8.87 39.04
CA ASP A 716 -11.39 -8.85 37.57
C ASP A 716 -10.83 -10.18 37.06
N SER A 717 -11.58 -10.85 36.18
CA SER A 717 -11.22 -12.15 35.61
C SER A 717 -9.85 -12.12 34.90
N PHE A 718 -9.49 -11.01 34.26
CA PHE A 718 -8.19 -10.90 33.60
C PHE A 718 -7.03 -10.90 34.60
N LEU A 719 -7.15 -10.14 35.69
CA LEU A 719 -6.16 -10.09 36.76
C LEU A 719 -5.96 -11.46 37.42
N MET A 720 -7.05 -12.22 37.56
CA MET A 720 -7.04 -13.59 38.07
C MET A 720 -6.19 -14.55 37.24
N LYS A 721 -6.28 -14.43 35.92
CA LYS A 721 -5.51 -15.25 34.99
C LYS A 721 -4.02 -15.00 35.15
N ASP A 722 -3.59 -13.74 35.17
CA ASP A 722 -2.18 -13.36 35.28
C ASP A 722 -1.55 -13.84 36.60
N VAL A 723 -2.27 -13.66 37.70
CA VAL A 723 -1.87 -14.19 39.01
C VAL A 723 -1.73 -15.71 38.97
N THR A 724 -2.69 -16.39 38.34
CA THR A 724 -2.71 -17.85 38.27
C THR A 724 -1.58 -18.38 37.39
N LEU A 725 -1.29 -17.73 36.26
CA LEU A 725 -0.12 -18.01 35.42
C LEU A 725 1.17 -17.82 36.22
N ALA A 726 1.31 -16.74 37.00
CA ALA A 726 2.49 -16.50 37.81
C ALA A 726 2.70 -17.60 38.86
N VAL A 727 1.65 -18.01 39.57
CA VAL A 727 1.70 -19.13 40.54
C VAL A 727 2.08 -20.44 39.85
N ALA A 728 1.47 -20.76 38.71
CA ALA A 728 1.81 -21.95 37.92
C ALA A 728 3.28 -21.91 37.45
N THR A 729 3.75 -20.75 37.00
CA THR A 729 5.14 -20.53 36.57
C THR A 729 6.12 -20.79 37.71
N ILE A 730 5.86 -20.26 38.90
CA ILE A 730 6.68 -20.50 40.11
C ILE A 730 6.71 -21.99 40.44
N MET A 731 5.56 -22.66 40.43
CA MET A 731 5.44 -24.08 40.72
C MET A 731 6.13 -24.97 39.67
N ARG A 732 6.31 -24.49 38.45
CA ARG A 732 7.05 -25.20 37.39
C ARG A 732 8.56 -24.93 37.44
N ALA A 733 8.96 -23.67 37.58
CA ALA A 733 10.33 -23.22 37.39
C ALA A 733 11.15 -23.19 38.69
N ALA A 734 10.52 -22.95 39.83
CA ALA A 734 11.19 -22.63 41.09
C ALA A 734 10.71 -23.46 42.29
N TYR A 735 10.04 -24.59 42.05
CA TYR A 735 9.46 -25.43 43.12
C TYR A 735 10.46 -25.78 44.23
N PHE A 736 11.70 -26.13 43.88
CA PHE A 736 12.73 -26.49 44.84
C PHE A 736 13.43 -25.30 45.51
N GLU A 737 13.17 -24.08 45.03
CA GLU A 737 13.80 -22.84 45.50
C GLU A 737 12.93 -22.08 46.51
N ILE A 738 11.62 -22.38 46.56
CA ILE A 738 10.66 -21.78 47.50
C ILE A 738 10.48 -22.60 48.77
N SER A 739 10.02 -21.96 49.85
CA SER A 739 9.83 -22.62 51.15
C SER A 739 8.70 -23.66 51.12
N ALA A 740 8.73 -24.65 52.01
CA ALA A 740 7.66 -25.64 52.12
C ALA A 740 6.27 -25.02 52.43
N SER A 741 6.24 -23.91 53.17
CA SER A 741 5.02 -23.12 53.39
C SER A 741 4.49 -22.49 52.11
N ASP A 742 5.39 -21.99 51.25
CA ASP A 742 5.03 -21.37 49.99
C ASP A 742 4.59 -22.41 48.95
N GLN A 743 5.26 -23.57 48.89
CA GLN A 743 4.84 -24.71 48.08
C GLN A 743 3.40 -25.12 48.43
N LYS A 744 3.10 -25.25 49.72
CA LYS A 744 1.76 -25.58 50.18
C LYS A 744 0.74 -24.51 49.79
N TRP A 745 1.05 -23.24 50.00
CA TRP A 745 0.16 -22.14 49.64
C TRP A 745 -0.16 -22.13 48.13
N CYS A 746 0.86 -22.26 47.27
CA CYS A 746 0.66 -22.30 45.82
C CYS A 746 -0.19 -23.50 45.40
N THR A 747 0.06 -24.65 46.04
CA THR A 747 -0.69 -25.89 45.81
C THR A 747 -2.17 -25.73 46.17
N ASP A 748 -2.46 -25.17 47.35
CA ASP A 748 -3.82 -24.90 47.83
C ASP A 748 -4.53 -23.88 46.92
N TYR A 749 -3.82 -22.85 46.45
CA TYR A 749 -4.33 -21.86 45.49
C TYR A 749 -4.71 -22.50 44.15
N MET A 750 -3.80 -23.27 43.55
CA MET A 750 -4.09 -23.96 42.27
C MET A 750 -5.26 -24.94 42.42
N GLN A 751 -5.36 -25.65 43.54
CA GLN A 751 -6.49 -26.53 43.83
C GLN A 751 -7.81 -25.76 43.90
N HIS A 752 -7.81 -24.57 44.50
CA HIS A 752 -9.00 -23.73 44.56
C HIS A 752 -9.48 -23.30 43.16
N ILE A 753 -8.57 -22.86 42.29
CA ILE A 753 -8.90 -22.48 40.90
C ILE A 753 -9.44 -23.68 40.10
N LEU A 754 -8.78 -24.83 40.18
CA LEU A 754 -9.22 -26.04 39.47
C LEU A 754 -10.55 -26.59 40.00
N HIS A 755 -10.82 -26.47 41.31
CA HIS A 755 -12.10 -26.84 41.89
C HIS A 755 -13.23 -25.92 41.39
N LYS A 756 -12.96 -24.63 41.23
CA LYS A 756 -13.92 -23.67 40.66
C LYS A 756 -14.26 -24.01 39.22
N LEU A 757 -13.25 -24.36 38.40
CA LEU A 757 -13.46 -24.86 37.03
C LEU A 757 -14.39 -26.08 37.01
N GLU A 758 -14.20 -27.03 37.94
CA GLU A 758 -15.06 -28.21 38.06
C GLU A 758 -16.51 -27.86 38.41
N GLN A 759 -16.76 -26.85 39.24
CA GLN A 759 -18.12 -26.42 39.62
C GLN A 759 -18.83 -25.64 38.50
N GLU A 760 -18.08 -24.93 37.67
CA GLU A 760 -18.61 -24.09 36.57
C GLU A 760 -18.81 -24.87 35.26
N ALA A 761 -18.28 -26.09 35.17
CA ALA A 761 -18.45 -27.01 34.04
C ALA A 761 -19.90 -27.53 33.94
N THR A 762 -20.81 -26.69 33.46
CA THR A 762 -22.20 -27.08 33.11
C THR A 762 -22.34 -27.26 31.59
N PRO A 763 -23.28 -28.08 31.10
CA PRO A 763 -23.50 -28.28 29.66
C PRO A 763 -24.03 -27.04 28.91
N ASN A 764 -24.04 -25.84 29.51
CA ASN A 764 -24.35 -24.57 28.84
C ASN A 764 -23.12 -23.66 28.68
N THR A 765 -21.95 -24.01 29.21
CA THR A 765 -20.69 -23.26 29.00
C THR A 765 -19.96 -23.67 27.70
N TYR A 766 -20.72 -24.09 26.67
CA TYR A 766 -20.21 -24.48 25.35
C TYR A 766 -19.54 -23.33 24.56
N ASP A 767 -19.67 -22.07 25.00
CA ASP A 767 -19.27 -20.88 24.23
C ASP A 767 -18.01 -20.15 24.74
N ASP A 768 -17.43 -20.52 25.90
CA ASP A 768 -16.22 -19.87 26.43
C ASP A 768 -14.95 -20.57 25.94
N ARG A 769 -14.45 -20.15 24.77
CA ARG A 769 -13.18 -20.65 24.17
C ARG A 769 -11.90 -20.06 24.79
N VAL A 770 -11.99 -19.02 25.63
CA VAL A 770 -10.81 -18.27 26.12
C VAL A 770 -10.68 -18.46 27.62
N ASP A 771 -9.59 -19.06 28.11
CA ASP A 771 -9.31 -19.17 29.56
C ASP A 771 -9.11 -17.79 30.20
N ASN A 772 -10.06 -17.40 31.06
CA ASN A 772 -10.07 -16.16 31.82
C ASN A 772 -9.81 -16.39 33.32
N THR A 773 -9.43 -17.61 33.73
CA THR A 773 -9.09 -17.91 35.14
C THR A 773 -7.65 -18.39 35.29
N GLY A 774 -6.98 -18.76 34.21
CA GLY A 774 -5.63 -19.35 34.22
C GLY A 774 -5.64 -20.82 34.63
N ALA A 775 -6.81 -21.47 34.60
CA ALA A 775 -6.93 -22.88 34.95
C ALA A 775 -6.16 -23.78 33.97
N ASP A 776 -6.09 -23.40 32.69
CA ASP A 776 -5.33 -24.12 31.66
C ASP A 776 -3.84 -24.14 32.01
N ASP A 777 -3.32 -23.02 32.52
CA ASP A 777 -1.92 -22.91 32.94
C ASP A 777 -1.64 -23.74 34.18
N CYS A 778 -2.58 -23.83 35.12
CA CYS A 778 -2.47 -24.77 36.24
C CYS A 778 -2.40 -26.23 35.77
N ILE A 779 -3.24 -26.61 34.81
CA ILE A 779 -3.30 -27.97 34.27
C ILE A 779 -1.97 -28.38 33.63
N LYS A 780 -1.33 -27.47 32.88
CA LYS A 780 -0.03 -27.71 32.24
C LYS A 780 1.08 -28.07 33.24
N VAL A 781 0.96 -27.64 34.51
CA VAL A 781 1.95 -27.89 35.56
C VAL A 781 1.67 -29.18 36.35
N ILE A 782 0.44 -29.74 36.27
CA ILE A 782 0.04 -30.96 36.99
C ILE A 782 1.01 -32.13 36.80
N PRO A 783 1.49 -32.48 35.58
CA PRO A 783 2.41 -33.60 35.40
C PRO A 783 3.70 -33.46 36.22
N PHE A 784 4.24 -32.24 36.32
CA PHE A 784 5.40 -31.94 37.14
C PHE A 784 5.08 -32.11 38.64
N LEU A 785 3.92 -31.64 39.09
CA LEU A 785 3.51 -31.75 40.50
C LEU A 785 3.27 -33.20 40.93
N LEU A 786 2.69 -34.03 40.06
CA LEU A 786 2.44 -35.45 40.34
C LEU A 786 3.74 -36.25 40.57
N GLN A 787 4.84 -35.82 39.95
CA GLN A 787 6.16 -36.41 40.13
C GLN A 787 6.83 -35.99 41.44
N ASN A 788 6.57 -34.76 41.91
CA ASN A 788 7.33 -34.13 42.99
C ASN A 788 6.57 -34.00 44.33
N ILE A 789 5.25 -34.20 44.36
CA ILE A 789 4.43 -34.17 45.59
C ILE A 789 3.96 -35.59 45.93
N GLU A 790 4.31 -36.12 47.10
CA GLU A 790 3.99 -37.52 47.49
C GLU A 790 2.59 -37.73 48.11
N SER A 791 1.84 -36.67 48.41
CA SER A 791 0.53 -36.76 49.05
C SER A 791 -0.51 -37.54 48.22
N SER A 792 -1.06 -38.62 48.78
CA SER A 792 -1.98 -39.52 48.08
C SER A 792 -3.35 -38.90 47.79
N SER A 793 -3.85 -38.03 48.67
CA SER A 793 -5.07 -37.25 48.42
C SER A 793 -4.86 -36.23 47.31
N PHE A 794 -3.74 -35.50 47.36
CA PHE A 794 -3.37 -34.51 46.35
C PHE A 794 -3.28 -35.13 44.95
N LYS A 795 -2.57 -36.26 44.82
CA LYS A 795 -2.44 -36.98 43.54
C LYS A 795 -3.79 -37.39 42.98
N LYS A 796 -4.72 -37.83 43.84
CA LYS A 796 -6.06 -38.24 43.42
C LYS A 796 -6.86 -37.06 42.85
N ASP A 797 -6.82 -35.90 43.51
CA ASP A 797 -7.52 -34.70 43.06
C ASP A 797 -6.90 -34.14 41.77
N MET A 798 -5.57 -34.10 41.66
CA MET A 798 -4.87 -33.66 40.44
C MET A 798 -5.17 -34.54 39.22
N VAL A 799 -5.21 -35.87 39.39
CA VAL A 799 -5.60 -36.80 38.32
C VAL A 799 -7.05 -36.56 37.90
N ARG A 800 -7.95 -36.30 38.85
CA ARG A 800 -9.35 -35.95 38.56
C ARG A 800 -9.44 -34.67 37.73
N TYR A 801 -8.73 -33.61 38.11
CA TYR A 801 -8.72 -32.35 37.34
C TYR A 801 -8.12 -32.52 35.94
N LEU A 802 -7.07 -33.33 35.80
CA LEU A 802 -6.48 -33.64 34.49
C LEU A 802 -7.47 -34.39 33.57
N ILE A 803 -8.27 -35.30 34.12
CA ILE A 803 -9.33 -36.01 33.37
C ILE A 803 -10.42 -35.03 32.92
N ILE A 804 -10.86 -34.13 33.81
CA ILE A 804 -11.83 -33.09 33.47
C ILE A 804 -11.28 -32.22 32.33
N ALA A 805 -10.02 -31.79 32.43
CA ALA A 805 -9.38 -30.99 31.40
C ALA A 805 -9.36 -31.67 30.02
N ILE A 806 -8.96 -32.93 29.94
CA ILE A 806 -8.88 -33.68 28.66
C ILE A 806 -10.27 -33.94 28.07
N THR A 807 -11.32 -33.97 28.89
CA THR A 807 -12.70 -34.23 28.47
C THR A 807 -13.53 -32.96 28.27
N HIS A 808 -12.99 -31.79 28.63
CA HIS A 808 -13.67 -30.50 28.51
C HIS A 808 -13.48 -29.92 27.09
N PRO A 809 -14.54 -29.45 26.41
CA PRO A 809 -14.45 -28.98 25.02
C PRO A 809 -13.57 -27.74 24.79
N ARG A 810 -13.24 -26.99 25.86
CA ARG A 810 -12.34 -25.81 25.86
C ARG A 810 -10.85 -26.18 25.77
N LEU A 811 -10.46 -27.32 26.32
CA LEU A 811 -9.08 -27.67 26.63
C LEU A 811 -8.54 -28.65 25.59
N THR A 812 -8.23 -28.15 24.40
CA THR A 812 -7.52 -28.94 23.39
C THR A 812 -6.04 -28.99 23.77
N ILE A 813 -5.69 -29.79 24.77
CA ILE A 813 -4.30 -30.09 25.11
C ILE A 813 -3.83 -31.19 24.14
N LEU A 814 -3.37 -30.78 22.95
CA LEU A 814 -2.48 -31.56 22.09
C LEU A 814 -1.40 -30.65 21.51
#